data_AF-S5VD63-F1
#
_entry.id   AF-S5VD63-F1
#
_cell.length_a   1.000
_cell.length_b   1.000
_cell.length_c   1.000
_cell.angle_alpha   90.00
_cell.angle_beta   90.00
_cell.angle_gamma   90.00
#
_symmetry.space_group_name_H-M   'P 1'
#
loop_
_entity.id
_entity.type
_entity.pdbx_description
1 polymer ?
#
loop_
_entity_poly.entity_id
_entity_poly.type
_entity_poly.pdbx_seq_one_letter_code
_entity_poly.pdbx_strand_id
1 'polypeptide(L)'
;MHDDRTLVEARLRRVLDERIRPAVYPESVPLRVAVWHAPGEPVPVAQGLAAEPVPIEVGARWGAPWGTSWFTVTGTVPEAWAGRTVEALLDLGFDENMPGFQCEGLVYRPDGTPVKGLNPRNQWVRVAAPAAGGEEVRLHVEAASNPVLLDYHPFRPTPLGDLDTAGHEPQYTLTRMDLAVLDETVWQLVLDLEVLGELMAELPEDSARRHDILRAVDRALDAVDLQDVNGTADRARERLSGVLAAPAVPSAHRISAVGHAHIDSAWLWPLRETVRKVARTTSNMTALLDDEPDFVFAMSQAQQWAWVKEHRPEVWARVKKAVAGGRFVPAGGMWVESDTNMPGSEAMARQFVHGKRFFLDEFGIENEEAWLPDTFGFAAGLPQIIRAAGSKWLLTQKISWSRTNRFPHHTFQWEGIDGTRIFTHFPPVDTYNCSMKGAEIAHAARNFRDKGRARHSLAPTGWGDGGGGTTREMVAKAARLRDLEGSATVAWETPAAFFAKAEADYPDPPVWVGELYLELHRATLTSQAKTKQGNRRSEHLLYEAELWAATAAVRTGFHYPYEDLDRIWKTVLLHQFHDILPGSSIAWVHREARATYERVAAELEGITGAAQRALAGEGDTPLVFNAAPHPRAGVPAGGAATARTEGATTLRPRPDGGHVLDNGLLRIEIDARGLVVSARDLAAGRETIAPGAAANLLQLHADFPNMWDAWDVDEFYRNTVTDLTDADAVTAGEDGSSVRVVRSFGASRVTQVLSLPPGEGRLVLDTEVDWHETEKFLKLAFPLDLHAERYASETQFGHFHRPTHTNTSWEAAKFEACNHRFVHLEEPGWGVAVVNDSTYGHDVTRTVRTRGDRGTTTTVRVSLLRAPRFPDPETDQGVHRFRHALVPGAGIADAVREGWRINVPERRATGAGAVSPLVTVDNPAVVVTAVKLADDGSGDVVIRFHEAHGGRATATLELGFPAADCTVTDLLERPGAEGQPPALDGDRLTVRLRPFELTTLRLRRA
;
A
#
# COMPACT_ATOMS: atom_id res chain seq x y z
N MET A 1 1.47 50.50 -26.23
CA MET A 1 0.24 49.75 -25.90
C MET A 1 0.04 49.93 -24.40
N HIS A 2 -1.16 50.30 -23.93
CA HIS A 2 -1.42 50.30 -22.49
C HIS A 2 -1.53 48.84 -22.04
N ASP A 3 -0.83 48.46 -20.97
CA ASP A 3 -0.98 47.13 -20.36
C ASP A 3 -2.17 47.16 -19.39
N ASP A 4 -3.28 46.58 -19.82
CA ASP A 4 -4.54 46.43 -19.09
C ASP A 4 -4.83 44.97 -18.72
N ARG A 5 -3.82 44.09 -18.82
CA ARG A 5 -3.95 42.64 -18.59
C ARG A 5 -4.56 42.32 -17.23
N THR A 6 -4.03 42.90 -16.16
CA THR A 6 -4.49 42.65 -14.79
C THR A 6 -5.94 43.08 -14.58
N LEU A 7 -6.41 44.10 -15.32
CA LEU A 7 -7.79 44.55 -15.28
C LEU A 7 -8.73 43.53 -15.93
N VAL A 8 -8.36 43.01 -17.10
CA VAL A 8 -9.17 41.99 -17.81
C VAL A 8 -9.16 40.66 -17.04
N GLU A 9 -8.03 40.24 -16.49
CA GLU A 9 -7.93 39.03 -15.65
C GLU A 9 -8.80 39.13 -14.39
N ALA A 10 -8.79 40.28 -13.71
CA ALA A 10 -9.66 40.54 -12.56
C ALA A 10 -11.14 40.58 -12.96
N ARG A 11 -11.46 41.19 -14.12
CA ARG A 11 -12.82 41.22 -14.68
C ARG A 11 -13.32 39.81 -14.99
N LEU A 12 -12.49 38.98 -15.64
CA LEU A 12 -12.81 37.58 -15.95
C LEU A 12 -13.21 36.83 -14.68
N ARG A 13 -12.34 36.82 -13.66
CA ARG A 13 -12.62 36.12 -12.40
C ARG A 13 -13.95 36.57 -11.80
N ARG A 14 -14.13 37.88 -11.66
CA ARG A 14 -15.33 38.44 -11.04
C ARG A 14 -16.61 38.13 -11.81
N VAL A 15 -16.61 38.31 -13.13
CA VAL A 15 -17.79 38.07 -13.96
C VAL A 15 -18.11 36.57 -14.04
N LEU A 16 -17.08 35.72 -14.17
CA LEU A 16 -17.25 34.28 -14.19
C LEU A 16 -17.89 33.77 -12.89
N ASP A 17 -17.37 34.17 -11.74
CA ASP A 17 -17.82 33.64 -10.45
C ASP A 17 -19.12 34.31 -9.95
N GLU A 18 -19.28 35.62 -10.12
CA GLU A 18 -20.44 36.35 -9.58
C GLU A 18 -21.64 36.42 -10.55
N ARG A 19 -21.47 36.14 -11.85
CA ARG A 19 -22.53 36.30 -12.86
C ARG A 19 -22.74 35.09 -13.75
N ILE A 20 -21.69 34.56 -14.38
CA ILE A 20 -21.86 33.48 -15.38
C ILE A 20 -22.13 32.13 -14.71
N ARG A 21 -21.33 31.72 -13.71
CA ARG A 21 -21.51 30.44 -13.03
C ARG A 21 -22.86 30.31 -12.29
N PRO A 22 -23.36 31.33 -11.57
CA PRO A 22 -24.69 31.26 -10.98
C PRO A 22 -25.83 31.10 -12.01
N ALA A 23 -25.63 31.58 -13.25
CA ALA A 23 -26.62 31.50 -14.32
C ALA A 23 -26.71 30.12 -15.01
N VAL A 24 -25.88 29.15 -14.63
CA VAL A 24 -25.93 27.77 -15.15
C VAL A 24 -27.28 27.10 -14.86
N TYR A 25 -27.89 27.43 -13.72
CA TYR A 25 -29.20 26.93 -13.32
C TYR A 25 -30.17 28.10 -13.14
N PRO A 26 -30.74 28.65 -14.23
CA PRO A 26 -31.54 29.87 -14.19
C PRO A 26 -32.91 29.69 -13.51
N GLU A 27 -33.44 28.46 -13.51
CA GLU A 27 -34.74 28.13 -12.96
C GLU A 27 -34.62 26.91 -12.05
N SER A 28 -35.27 26.94 -10.88
CA SER A 28 -35.35 25.80 -9.97
C SER A 28 -36.63 25.80 -9.14
N VAL A 29 -37.07 24.61 -8.71
CA VAL A 29 -38.20 24.40 -7.80
C VAL A 29 -37.82 23.39 -6.71
N PRO A 30 -38.23 23.60 -5.45
CA PRO A 30 -37.86 22.71 -4.35
C PRO A 30 -38.52 21.33 -4.48
N LEU A 31 -37.76 20.28 -4.15
CA LEU A 31 -38.24 18.91 -4.03
C LEU A 31 -38.76 18.64 -2.61
N ARG A 32 -39.68 17.68 -2.47
CA ARG A 32 -40.11 17.16 -1.17
C ARG A 32 -39.16 16.07 -0.72
N VAL A 33 -38.71 16.14 0.53
CA VAL A 33 -37.70 15.24 1.08
C VAL A 33 -38.21 14.58 2.36
N ALA A 34 -37.92 13.30 2.50
CA ALA A 34 -38.12 12.55 3.72
C ALA A 34 -36.86 11.71 4.01
N VAL A 35 -36.59 11.40 5.27
CA VAL A 35 -35.42 10.64 5.70
C VAL A 35 -35.81 9.49 6.61
N TRP A 36 -35.09 8.38 6.49
CA TRP A 36 -35.07 7.30 7.46
C TRP A 36 -33.63 7.04 7.88
N HIS A 37 -33.36 6.91 9.19
CA HIS A 37 -32.02 6.60 9.69
C HIS A 37 -31.92 5.10 9.96
N ALA A 38 -30.94 4.44 9.34
CA ALA A 38 -30.71 3.01 9.55
C ALA A 38 -30.12 2.76 10.95
N PRO A 39 -30.50 1.66 11.62
CA PRO A 39 -29.98 1.34 12.95
C PRO A 39 -28.58 0.74 12.88
N GLY A 40 -27.57 1.48 13.34
CA GLY A 40 -26.19 1.01 13.43
C GLY A 40 -25.54 0.85 12.05
N GLU A 41 -25.48 -0.39 11.55
CA GLU A 41 -24.78 -0.73 10.31
C GLU A 41 -25.59 -0.40 9.03
N PRO A 42 -24.92 -0.26 7.87
CA PRO A 42 -25.57 -0.14 6.58
C PRO A 42 -26.46 -1.35 6.30
N VAL A 43 -27.66 -1.10 5.76
CA VAL A 43 -28.65 -2.15 5.47
C VAL A 43 -28.63 -2.53 3.99
N PRO A 44 -29.14 -3.72 3.62
CA PRO A 44 -29.36 -4.08 2.22
C PRO A 44 -30.23 -3.05 1.49
N VAL A 45 -29.94 -2.80 0.21
CA VAL A 45 -30.62 -1.78 -0.62
C VAL A 45 -32.15 -1.96 -0.60
N ALA A 46 -32.64 -3.19 -0.74
CA ALA A 46 -34.07 -3.48 -0.72
C ALA A 46 -34.75 -3.04 0.60
N GLN A 47 -34.07 -3.15 1.73
CA GLN A 47 -34.59 -2.69 3.02
C GLN A 47 -34.60 -1.16 3.09
N GLY A 48 -33.54 -0.50 2.60
CA GLY A 48 -33.47 0.96 2.53
C GLY A 48 -34.56 1.59 1.65
N LEU A 49 -34.85 0.97 0.50
CA LEU A 49 -35.92 1.39 -0.41
C LEU A 49 -37.32 1.19 0.18
N ALA A 50 -37.50 0.14 1.00
CA ALA A 50 -38.77 -0.19 1.65
C ALA A 50 -38.98 0.54 2.98
N ALA A 51 -37.97 1.22 3.50
CA ALA A 51 -38.05 1.91 4.79
C ALA A 51 -39.13 3.00 4.76
N GLU A 52 -39.79 3.22 5.91
CA GLU A 52 -40.78 4.27 6.08
C GLU A 52 -40.09 5.57 6.54
N PRO A 53 -39.94 6.59 5.67
CA PRO A 53 -39.23 7.80 6.02
C PRO A 53 -40.15 8.84 6.68
N VAL A 54 -39.57 9.74 7.46
CA VAL A 54 -40.25 10.92 8.03
C VAL A 54 -39.87 12.18 7.27
N PRO A 55 -40.76 13.18 7.11
CA PRO A 55 -40.43 14.42 6.42
C PRO A 55 -39.20 15.13 7.02
N ILE A 56 -38.34 15.69 6.16
CA ILE A 56 -37.20 16.55 6.55
C ILE A 56 -37.13 17.75 5.61
N GLU A 57 -36.68 18.89 6.13
CA GLU A 57 -36.56 20.14 5.38
C GLU A 57 -35.09 20.53 5.19
N VAL A 58 -34.80 21.29 4.13
CA VAL A 58 -33.52 21.98 3.96
C VAL A 58 -33.25 22.88 5.16
N GLY A 59 -32.03 22.84 5.70
CA GLY A 59 -31.62 23.48 6.95
C GLY A 59 -31.67 22.55 8.17
N ALA A 60 -32.26 21.36 8.06
CA ALA A 60 -32.27 20.38 9.15
C ALA A 60 -30.91 19.68 9.32
N ARG A 61 -30.52 19.43 10.57
CA ARG A 61 -29.34 18.62 10.90
C ARG A 61 -29.63 17.13 10.77
N TRP A 62 -28.68 16.35 10.28
CA TRP A 62 -28.80 14.90 10.10
C TRP A 62 -27.45 14.19 10.23
N GLY A 63 -27.51 12.85 10.34
CA GLY A 63 -26.35 11.96 10.20
C GLY A 63 -25.43 11.93 11.41
N ALA A 64 -25.61 10.94 12.29
CA ALA A 64 -24.63 10.61 13.33
C ALA A 64 -23.30 10.14 12.69
N PRO A 65 -22.14 10.34 13.33
CA PRO A 65 -20.87 9.87 12.80
C PRO A 65 -20.94 8.40 12.41
N TRP A 66 -20.44 8.05 11.23
CA TRP A 66 -20.41 6.69 10.68
C TRP A 66 -21.77 6.05 10.39
N GLY A 67 -22.85 6.81 10.55
CA GLY A 67 -24.23 6.38 10.35
C GLY A 67 -24.64 6.29 8.87
N THR A 68 -25.84 5.74 8.66
CA THR A 68 -26.46 5.60 7.33
C THR A 68 -27.87 6.16 7.36
N SER A 69 -28.22 6.99 6.38
CA SER A 69 -29.56 7.57 6.23
C SER A 69 -30.07 7.34 4.81
N TRP A 70 -31.34 7.00 4.67
CA TRP A 70 -32.01 6.88 3.38
C TRP A 70 -32.94 8.06 3.17
N PHE A 71 -32.61 8.91 2.18
CA PHE A 71 -33.49 9.99 1.78
C PHE A 71 -34.42 9.53 0.66
N THR A 72 -35.68 9.94 0.72
CA THR A 72 -36.64 9.83 -0.39
C THR A 72 -36.93 11.23 -0.89
N VAL A 73 -36.61 11.48 -2.16
CA VAL A 73 -36.72 12.79 -2.82
C VAL A 73 -37.78 12.70 -3.90
N THR A 74 -38.78 13.57 -3.86
CA THR A 74 -39.95 13.53 -4.76
C THR A 74 -40.34 14.89 -5.30
N GLY A 75 -40.85 14.92 -6.52
CA GLY A 75 -41.42 16.12 -7.15
C GLY A 75 -41.85 15.86 -8.59
N THR A 76 -42.27 16.90 -9.28
CA THR A 76 -42.76 16.82 -10.67
C THR A 76 -42.05 17.88 -11.49
N VAL A 77 -41.56 17.52 -12.68
CA VAL A 77 -40.98 18.48 -13.63
C VAL A 77 -42.08 19.46 -14.08
N PRO A 78 -41.91 20.78 -13.91
CA PRO A 78 -42.87 21.76 -14.39
C PRO A 78 -43.12 21.65 -15.90
N GLU A 79 -44.38 21.76 -16.31
CA GLU A 79 -44.80 21.73 -17.72
C GLU A 79 -44.08 22.79 -18.59
N ALA A 80 -43.75 23.94 -17.99
CA ALA A 80 -43.03 25.03 -18.66
C ALA A 80 -41.58 24.66 -19.06
N TRP A 81 -41.04 23.57 -18.53
CA TRP A 81 -39.67 23.11 -18.82
C TRP A 81 -39.59 22.08 -19.94
N ALA A 82 -40.71 21.79 -20.62
CA ALA A 82 -40.72 20.94 -21.79
C ALA A 82 -39.69 21.40 -22.84
N GLY A 83 -38.89 20.46 -23.36
CA GLY A 83 -37.80 20.73 -24.31
C GLY A 83 -36.46 21.11 -23.68
N ARG A 84 -36.37 21.30 -22.35
CA ARG A 84 -35.16 21.72 -21.64
C ARG A 84 -34.43 20.52 -21.02
N THR A 85 -33.15 20.70 -20.68
CA THR A 85 -32.40 19.71 -19.86
C THR A 85 -32.69 19.96 -18.38
N VAL A 86 -33.18 18.94 -17.67
CA VAL A 86 -33.60 19.06 -16.26
C VAL A 86 -32.77 18.12 -15.38
N GLU A 87 -32.25 18.65 -14.27
CA GLU A 87 -31.43 17.94 -13.29
C GLU A 87 -32.00 18.12 -11.87
N ALA A 88 -31.87 17.10 -11.02
CA ALA A 88 -32.08 17.22 -9.59
C ALA A 88 -30.76 17.60 -8.91
N LEU A 89 -30.71 18.71 -8.19
CA LEU A 89 -29.57 19.19 -7.43
C LEU A 89 -29.74 18.80 -5.97
N LEU A 90 -28.90 17.87 -5.50
CA LEU A 90 -29.00 17.18 -4.22
C LEU A 90 -27.71 17.41 -3.43
N ASP A 91 -27.76 18.35 -2.49
CA ASP A 91 -26.66 18.68 -1.58
C ASP A 91 -27.02 18.26 -0.16
N LEU A 92 -26.27 17.27 0.33
CA LEU A 92 -26.46 16.65 1.64
C LEU A 92 -25.83 17.47 2.77
N GLY A 93 -25.22 18.62 2.46
CA GLY A 93 -24.46 19.44 3.42
C GLY A 93 -22.96 19.36 3.16
N PHE A 94 -22.56 19.35 1.89
CA PHE A 94 -21.18 19.14 1.48
C PHE A 94 -20.27 20.36 1.73
N ASP A 95 -19.04 20.11 2.16
CA ASP A 95 -17.90 21.01 1.95
C ASP A 95 -17.30 20.75 0.55
N GLU A 96 -17.31 21.74 -0.34
CA GLU A 96 -16.82 21.58 -1.71
C GLU A 96 -15.33 21.19 -1.83
N ASN A 97 -14.55 21.36 -0.77
CA ASN A 97 -13.11 21.12 -0.76
C ASN A 97 -12.73 19.72 -0.27
N MET A 98 -13.68 18.90 0.17
CA MET A 98 -13.41 17.57 0.74
C MET A 98 -14.13 16.41 0.02
N PRO A 99 -13.97 16.21 -1.31
CA PRO A 99 -14.52 15.02 -1.98
C PRO A 99 -13.93 13.73 -1.39
N GLY A 100 -14.78 12.77 -1.02
CA GLY A 100 -14.34 11.49 -0.46
C GLY A 100 -14.04 11.48 1.05
N PHE A 101 -14.10 12.61 1.76
CA PHE A 101 -13.71 12.70 3.19
C PHE A 101 -14.86 13.07 4.15
N GLN A 102 -16.10 13.01 3.68
CA GLN A 102 -17.27 13.50 4.41
C GLN A 102 -18.53 12.70 4.06
N CYS A 103 -19.72 13.26 4.31
CA CYS A 103 -20.96 12.65 3.85
C CYS A 103 -20.99 12.48 2.32
N GLU A 104 -21.55 11.36 1.87
CA GLU A 104 -21.65 11.01 0.46
C GLU A 104 -22.90 10.15 0.25
N GLY A 105 -23.43 10.07 -0.98
CA GLY A 105 -24.68 9.35 -1.26
C GLY A 105 -24.61 8.44 -2.48
N LEU A 106 -25.40 7.37 -2.52
CA LEU A 106 -25.70 6.62 -3.75
C LEU A 106 -27.18 6.79 -4.11
N VAL A 107 -27.45 7.29 -5.31
CA VAL A 107 -28.81 7.52 -5.79
C VAL A 107 -29.36 6.28 -6.46
N TYR A 108 -30.58 5.90 -6.08
CA TYR A 108 -31.34 4.78 -6.61
C TYR A 108 -32.69 5.26 -7.16
N ARG A 109 -33.15 4.58 -8.22
CA ARG A 109 -34.55 4.64 -8.66
C ARG A 109 -35.44 3.75 -7.77
N PRO A 110 -36.77 3.91 -7.81
CA PRO A 110 -37.68 3.10 -7.00
C PRO A 110 -37.60 1.58 -7.25
N ASP A 111 -37.13 1.18 -8.43
CA ASP A 111 -36.90 -0.22 -8.81
C ASP A 111 -35.56 -0.79 -8.31
N GLY A 112 -34.75 0.01 -7.60
CA GLY A 112 -33.43 -0.36 -7.12
C GLY A 112 -32.31 -0.22 -8.14
N THR A 113 -32.57 0.38 -9.31
CA THR A 113 -31.51 0.68 -10.28
C THR A 113 -30.59 1.77 -9.72
N PRO A 114 -29.27 1.54 -9.59
CA PRO A 114 -28.33 2.57 -9.19
C PRO A 114 -28.20 3.59 -10.31
N VAL A 115 -28.22 4.88 -9.96
CA VAL A 115 -28.10 5.98 -10.92
C VAL A 115 -26.67 6.49 -10.97
N LYS A 116 -26.22 7.12 -9.87
CA LYS A 116 -24.89 7.69 -9.68
C LYS A 116 -24.65 8.04 -8.20
N GLY A 117 -23.40 8.24 -7.81
CA GLY A 117 -23.01 8.69 -6.47
C GLY A 117 -22.97 10.22 -6.34
N LEU A 118 -23.44 10.73 -5.20
CA LEU A 118 -23.35 12.13 -4.78
C LEU A 118 -22.08 12.37 -3.96
N ASN A 119 -21.41 13.48 -4.27
CA ASN A 119 -20.30 14.04 -3.52
C ASN A 119 -20.24 15.56 -3.81
N PRO A 120 -19.37 16.33 -3.12
CA PRO A 120 -19.35 17.79 -3.24
C PRO A 120 -19.12 18.32 -4.66
N ARG A 121 -18.43 17.55 -5.51
CA ARG A 121 -18.14 17.90 -6.92
C ARG A 121 -19.04 17.15 -7.91
N ASN A 122 -20.09 16.49 -7.41
CA ASN A 122 -21.04 15.73 -8.21
C ASN A 122 -22.43 15.68 -7.55
N GLN A 123 -23.09 16.84 -7.47
CA GLN A 123 -24.35 17.01 -6.73
C GLN A 123 -25.63 16.86 -7.58
N TRP A 124 -25.49 16.70 -8.89
CA TRP A 124 -26.61 16.71 -9.84
C TRP A 124 -26.98 15.29 -10.28
N VAL A 125 -28.25 15.06 -10.59
CA VAL A 125 -28.78 13.83 -11.21
C VAL A 125 -29.60 14.20 -12.42
N ARG A 126 -29.26 13.69 -13.61
CA ARG A 126 -30.04 13.95 -14.83
C ARG A 126 -31.43 13.32 -14.71
N VAL A 127 -32.48 14.14 -14.85
CA VAL A 127 -33.87 13.69 -14.88
C VAL A 127 -34.29 13.42 -16.32
N ALA A 128 -34.13 14.42 -17.21
CA ALA A 128 -34.46 14.29 -18.63
C ALA A 128 -33.66 15.29 -19.48
N ALA A 129 -33.43 14.92 -20.76
CA ALA A 129 -32.78 15.77 -21.77
C ALA A 129 -33.19 15.28 -23.18
N PRO A 130 -34.15 15.94 -23.87
CA PRO A 130 -35.04 16.98 -23.34
C PRO A 130 -36.11 16.42 -22.40
N ALA A 131 -36.61 17.25 -21.48
CA ALA A 131 -37.79 16.96 -20.67
C ALA A 131 -39.08 17.06 -21.48
N ALA A 132 -40.07 16.24 -21.15
CA ALA A 132 -41.43 16.30 -21.68
C ALA A 132 -42.30 17.36 -20.98
N GLY A 133 -42.03 17.65 -19.70
CA GLY A 133 -42.95 18.36 -18.82
C GLY A 133 -43.90 17.37 -18.13
N GLY A 134 -44.09 17.52 -16.81
CA GLY A 134 -44.95 16.65 -16.02
C GLY A 134 -44.32 15.33 -15.58
N GLU A 135 -43.03 15.07 -15.84
CA GLU A 135 -42.38 13.84 -15.36
C GLU A 135 -42.34 13.78 -13.83
N GLU A 136 -42.79 12.66 -13.27
CA GLU A 136 -42.72 12.38 -11.85
C GLU A 136 -41.29 11.93 -11.48
N VAL A 137 -40.68 12.65 -10.55
CA VAL A 137 -39.36 12.37 -10.01
C VAL A 137 -39.53 11.70 -8.66
N ARG A 138 -38.98 10.48 -8.53
CA ARG A 138 -38.81 9.80 -7.25
C ARG A 138 -37.44 9.14 -7.20
N LEU A 139 -36.59 9.63 -6.30
CA LEU A 139 -35.23 9.14 -6.08
C LEU A 139 -35.05 8.74 -4.63
N HIS A 140 -34.23 7.72 -4.41
CA HIS A 140 -33.78 7.32 -3.08
C HIS A 140 -32.28 7.56 -2.96
N VAL A 141 -31.79 8.04 -1.82
CA VAL A 141 -30.36 8.29 -1.59
C VAL A 141 -29.88 7.52 -0.37
N GLU A 142 -29.03 6.51 -0.57
CA GLU A 142 -28.27 5.87 0.51
C GLU A 142 -27.13 6.82 0.90
N ALA A 143 -27.31 7.60 1.96
CA ALA A 143 -26.34 8.58 2.45
C ALA A 143 -25.53 8.06 3.63
N ALA A 144 -24.20 8.09 3.50
CA ALA A 144 -23.26 7.84 4.59
C ALA A 144 -22.93 9.17 5.28
N SER A 145 -22.94 9.19 6.62
CA SER A 145 -22.54 10.36 7.42
C SER A 145 -21.15 10.15 8.03
N ASN A 146 -20.15 10.00 7.17
CA ASN A 146 -18.74 9.84 7.58
C ASN A 146 -18.25 11.13 8.26
N PRO A 147 -17.57 11.09 9.41
CA PRO A 147 -17.02 12.30 10.02
C PRO A 147 -15.84 12.86 9.22
N VAL A 148 -15.68 14.18 9.26
CA VAL A 148 -14.47 14.86 8.75
C VAL A 148 -13.34 14.69 9.78
N LEU A 149 -12.36 13.84 9.47
CA LEU A 149 -11.21 13.57 10.33
C LEU A 149 -9.98 14.43 10.00
N LEU A 150 -9.84 14.81 8.74
CA LEU A 150 -8.78 15.67 8.23
C LEU A 150 -9.35 17.05 7.89
N ASP A 151 -9.51 17.88 8.91
CA ASP A 151 -10.08 19.24 8.80
C ASP A 151 -9.00 20.29 8.42
N TYR A 152 -9.38 21.56 8.27
CA TYR A 152 -8.49 22.69 7.95
C TYR A 152 -7.29 22.86 8.90
N HIS A 153 -7.36 22.27 10.11
CA HIS A 153 -6.22 22.08 11.01
C HIS A 153 -5.86 20.59 11.08
N PRO A 154 -5.12 20.07 10.07
CA PRO A 154 -4.92 18.63 9.93
C PRO A 154 -4.07 18.05 11.07
N PHE A 155 -4.15 16.73 11.24
CA PHE A 155 -3.34 15.92 12.17
C PHE A 155 -3.56 16.20 13.66
N ARG A 156 -4.71 16.78 14.04
CA ARG A 156 -5.09 16.90 15.46
C ARG A 156 -5.68 15.59 15.99
N PRO A 157 -5.34 15.15 17.22
CA PRO A 157 -5.95 13.98 17.82
C PRO A 157 -7.47 14.12 17.88
N THR A 158 -8.20 13.08 17.46
CA THR A 158 -9.66 13.10 17.37
C THR A 158 -10.27 11.76 17.80
N PRO A 159 -11.35 11.76 18.61
CA PRO A 159 -12.06 10.52 18.98
C PRO A 159 -13.00 10.03 17.88
N LEU A 160 -13.14 10.74 16.75
CA LEU A 160 -14.07 10.38 15.69
C LEU A 160 -13.59 9.17 14.86
N GLY A 161 -12.33 8.76 14.99
CA GLY A 161 -11.73 7.62 14.27
C GLY A 161 -12.17 6.22 14.75
N ASP A 162 -13.08 6.15 15.73
CA ASP A 162 -13.68 4.89 16.20
C ASP A 162 -15.17 5.09 16.50
N LEU A 163 -15.99 4.11 16.12
CA LEU A 163 -17.42 4.11 16.41
C LEU A 163 -17.72 4.23 17.90
N ASP A 164 -16.92 3.57 18.74
CA ASP A 164 -17.13 3.53 20.20
C ASP A 164 -16.89 4.88 20.87
N THR A 165 -16.14 5.78 20.22
CA THR A 165 -15.76 7.09 20.75
C THR A 165 -16.35 8.27 19.98
N ALA A 166 -16.93 8.05 18.79
CA ALA A 166 -17.40 9.13 17.92
C ALA A 166 -18.69 9.82 18.40
N GLY A 167 -19.51 9.17 19.23
CA GLY A 167 -20.79 9.69 19.69
C GLY A 167 -21.91 9.61 18.63
N HIS A 168 -23.03 10.32 18.88
CA HIS A 168 -24.26 10.18 18.08
C HIS A 168 -24.86 11.51 17.57
N GLU A 169 -24.19 12.64 17.83
CA GLU A 169 -24.69 13.95 17.43
C GLU A 169 -24.68 14.13 15.90
N PRO A 170 -25.77 14.64 15.28
CA PRO A 170 -25.81 14.91 13.84
C PRO A 170 -24.68 15.83 13.37
N GLN A 171 -23.95 15.46 12.32
CA GLN A 171 -22.78 16.23 11.86
C GLN A 171 -23.07 17.13 10.65
N TYR A 172 -24.12 16.83 9.89
CA TYR A 172 -24.40 17.49 8.62
C TYR A 172 -25.68 18.31 8.66
N THR A 173 -25.79 19.31 7.78
CA THR A 173 -26.99 20.12 7.58
C THR A 173 -27.41 20.03 6.13
N LEU A 174 -28.64 19.63 5.84
CA LEU A 174 -29.14 19.51 4.47
C LEU A 174 -29.21 20.91 3.82
N THR A 175 -28.56 21.13 2.68
CA THR A 175 -28.38 22.50 2.13
C THR A 175 -29.20 22.78 0.86
N ARG A 176 -29.39 21.81 -0.04
CA ARG A 176 -30.14 22.04 -1.28
C ARG A 176 -30.77 20.76 -1.83
N MET A 177 -32.05 20.84 -2.22
CA MET A 177 -32.83 19.72 -2.76
C MET A 177 -33.84 20.23 -3.79
N ASP A 178 -33.38 20.49 -5.02
CA ASP A 178 -34.18 21.17 -6.04
C ASP A 178 -34.22 20.38 -7.37
N LEU A 179 -35.29 20.53 -8.14
CA LEU A 179 -35.23 20.35 -9.59
C LEU A 179 -34.80 21.65 -10.24
N ALA A 180 -33.91 21.60 -11.21
CA ALA A 180 -33.39 22.76 -11.89
C ALA A 180 -33.22 22.52 -13.40
N VAL A 181 -33.36 23.59 -14.17
CA VAL A 181 -33.03 23.59 -15.60
C VAL A 181 -31.54 23.82 -15.76
N LEU A 182 -30.83 22.92 -16.45
CA LEU A 182 -29.44 23.15 -16.85
C LEU A 182 -29.41 23.97 -18.14
N ASP A 183 -28.78 25.14 -18.11
CA ASP A 183 -28.42 25.87 -19.31
C ASP A 183 -27.06 25.39 -19.83
N GLU A 184 -27.10 24.49 -20.81
CA GLU A 184 -25.90 23.90 -21.39
C GLU A 184 -25.00 24.94 -22.08
N THR A 185 -25.58 25.98 -22.69
CA THR A 185 -24.80 27.03 -23.34
C THR A 185 -23.99 27.83 -22.31
N VAL A 186 -24.61 28.19 -21.18
CA VAL A 186 -23.90 28.88 -20.09
C VAL A 186 -22.85 27.96 -19.47
N TRP A 187 -23.16 26.68 -19.25
CA TRP A 187 -22.18 25.71 -18.74
C TRP A 187 -20.96 25.57 -19.66
N GLN A 188 -21.16 25.50 -20.99
CA GLN A 188 -20.05 25.50 -21.95
C GLN A 188 -19.25 26.80 -21.93
N LEU A 189 -19.91 27.97 -21.77
CA LEU A 189 -19.22 29.26 -21.63
C LEU A 189 -18.35 29.31 -20.38
N VAL A 190 -18.81 28.77 -19.24
CA VAL A 190 -18.00 28.65 -18.01
C VAL A 190 -16.70 27.90 -18.32
N LEU A 191 -16.80 26.73 -18.95
CA LEU A 191 -15.63 25.90 -19.26
C LEU A 191 -14.70 26.55 -20.29
N ASP A 192 -15.24 27.22 -21.31
CA ASP A 192 -14.46 27.97 -22.30
C ASP A 192 -13.62 29.07 -21.64
N LEU A 193 -14.24 29.84 -20.73
CA LEU A 193 -13.59 30.92 -20.00
C LEU A 193 -12.61 30.41 -18.94
N GLU A 194 -12.91 29.31 -18.25
CA GLU A 194 -11.99 28.68 -17.30
C GLU A 194 -10.73 28.19 -18.01
N VAL A 195 -10.85 27.37 -19.06
CA VAL A 195 -9.68 26.79 -19.74
C VAL A 195 -8.80 27.88 -20.34
N LEU A 196 -9.39 28.87 -21.00
CA LEU A 196 -8.62 29.98 -21.57
C LEU A 196 -8.01 30.87 -20.49
N GLY A 197 -8.74 31.15 -19.41
CA GLY A 197 -8.24 31.94 -18.28
C GLY A 197 -7.07 31.28 -17.57
N GLU A 198 -7.18 29.97 -17.31
CA GLU A 198 -6.13 29.16 -16.71
C GLU A 198 -4.91 29.03 -17.63
N LEU A 199 -5.10 28.78 -18.94
CA LEU A 199 -4.01 28.74 -19.91
C LEU A 199 -3.31 30.10 -20.00
N MET A 200 -4.07 31.19 -20.10
CA MET A 200 -3.53 32.55 -20.22
C MET A 200 -2.62 32.90 -19.04
N ALA A 201 -2.92 32.42 -17.83
CA ALA A 201 -2.10 32.64 -16.65
C ALA A 201 -0.73 31.91 -16.73
N GLU A 202 -0.65 30.79 -17.44
CA GLU A 202 0.55 29.96 -17.59
C GLU A 202 1.45 30.35 -18.77
N LEU A 203 0.96 31.19 -19.69
CA LEU A 203 1.71 31.65 -20.85
C LEU A 203 2.65 32.84 -20.52
N PRO A 204 3.80 32.96 -21.20
CA PRO A 204 4.69 34.11 -21.04
C PRO A 204 3.97 35.44 -21.28
N GLU A 205 4.28 36.45 -20.45
CA GLU A 205 3.62 37.75 -20.48
C GLU A 205 3.79 38.47 -21.83
N ASP A 206 4.91 38.25 -22.50
CA ASP A 206 5.27 38.83 -23.80
C ASP A 206 4.81 37.99 -25.00
N SER A 207 4.14 36.85 -24.78
CA SER A 207 3.71 35.98 -25.86
C SER A 207 2.49 36.53 -26.60
N ALA A 208 2.54 36.54 -27.93
CA ALA A 208 1.41 36.95 -28.77
C ALA A 208 0.13 36.15 -28.45
N ARG A 209 0.29 34.84 -28.23
CA ARG A 209 -0.78 33.93 -27.87
C ARG A 209 -1.53 34.35 -26.59
N ARG A 210 -0.81 34.76 -25.54
CA ARG A 210 -1.44 35.25 -24.30
C ARG A 210 -2.29 36.48 -24.58
N HIS A 211 -1.79 37.43 -25.38
CA HIS A 211 -2.53 38.64 -25.73
C HIS A 211 -3.74 38.36 -26.63
N ASP A 212 -3.65 37.40 -27.56
CA ASP A 212 -4.78 36.98 -28.39
C ASP A 212 -5.93 36.42 -27.53
N ILE A 213 -5.60 35.55 -26.57
CA ILE A 213 -6.56 35.01 -25.60
C ILE A 213 -7.14 36.14 -24.74
N LEU A 214 -6.29 37.00 -24.17
CA LEU A 214 -6.71 38.12 -23.33
C LEU A 214 -7.74 39.01 -24.03
N ARG A 215 -7.49 39.37 -25.30
CA ARG A 215 -8.41 40.20 -26.09
C ARG A 215 -9.68 39.44 -26.49
N ALA A 216 -9.60 38.12 -26.73
CA ALA A 216 -10.78 37.31 -27.01
C ALA A 216 -11.68 37.20 -25.77
N VAL A 217 -11.09 36.97 -24.60
CA VAL A 217 -11.78 36.97 -23.30
C VAL A 217 -12.44 38.33 -23.04
N ASP A 218 -11.71 39.44 -23.22
CA ASP A 218 -12.26 40.78 -23.01
C ASP A 218 -13.51 41.03 -23.90
N ARG A 219 -13.43 40.69 -25.18
CA ARG A 219 -14.59 40.77 -26.11
C ARG A 219 -15.73 39.83 -25.73
N ALA A 220 -15.43 38.64 -25.19
CA ALA A 220 -16.45 37.72 -24.72
C ALA A 220 -17.18 38.31 -23.50
N LEU A 221 -16.44 38.89 -22.55
CA LEU A 221 -17.00 39.56 -21.37
C LEU A 221 -17.79 40.83 -21.73
N ASP A 222 -17.47 41.50 -22.84
CA ASP A 222 -18.28 42.60 -23.40
C ASP A 222 -19.58 42.12 -24.06
N ALA A 223 -19.58 40.89 -24.60
CA ALA A 223 -20.72 40.32 -25.29
C ALA A 223 -21.76 39.69 -24.34
N VAL A 224 -21.38 39.41 -23.09
CA VAL A 224 -22.31 38.97 -22.04
C VAL A 224 -23.05 40.17 -21.46
N ASP A 225 -24.38 40.16 -21.55
CA ASP A 225 -25.21 41.03 -20.72
C ASP A 225 -25.24 40.47 -19.29
N LEU A 226 -24.68 41.21 -18.34
CA LEU A 226 -24.61 40.78 -16.94
C LEU A 226 -26.00 40.69 -16.25
N GLN A 227 -27.05 41.21 -16.88
CA GLN A 227 -28.44 41.06 -16.44
C GLN A 227 -29.20 39.97 -17.22
N ASP A 228 -28.66 39.48 -18.34
CA ASP A 228 -29.23 38.42 -19.17
C ASP A 228 -28.11 37.53 -19.73
N VAL A 229 -27.45 36.80 -18.82
CA VAL A 229 -26.33 35.93 -19.19
C VAL A 229 -26.82 34.81 -20.12
N ASN A 230 -27.92 34.15 -19.78
CA ASN A 230 -28.46 33.03 -20.54
C ASN A 230 -28.83 33.44 -21.98
N GLY A 231 -29.45 34.60 -22.18
CA GLY A 231 -29.81 35.10 -23.51
C GLY A 231 -28.64 35.56 -24.38
N THR A 232 -27.46 35.78 -23.79
CA THR A 232 -26.28 36.32 -24.49
C THR A 232 -25.05 35.42 -24.50
N ALA A 233 -25.09 34.27 -23.80
CA ALA A 233 -23.95 33.38 -23.66
C ALA A 233 -23.38 32.87 -25.00
N ASP A 234 -24.22 32.56 -25.99
CA ASP A 234 -23.74 32.14 -27.32
C ASP A 234 -22.90 33.21 -28.02
N ARG A 235 -23.27 34.50 -27.86
CA ARG A 235 -22.51 35.62 -28.44
C ARG A 235 -21.13 35.72 -27.80
N ALA A 236 -21.03 35.47 -26.51
CA ALA A 236 -19.75 35.45 -25.81
C ALA A 236 -18.88 34.27 -26.26
N ARG A 237 -19.47 33.07 -26.39
CA ARG A 237 -18.76 31.88 -26.89
C ARG A 237 -18.24 32.07 -28.32
N GLU A 238 -19.01 32.73 -29.19
CA GLU A 238 -18.56 33.06 -30.54
C GLU A 238 -17.24 33.86 -30.53
N ARG A 239 -17.04 34.76 -29.55
CA ARG A 239 -15.80 35.54 -29.40
C ARG A 239 -14.57 34.70 -29.01
N LEU A 240 -14.78 33.53 -28.43
CA LEU A 240 -13.73 32.61 -27.97
C LEU A 240 -13.37 31.54 -29.01
N SER A 241 -14.27 31.28 -29.97
CA SER A 241 -14.14 30.20 -30.97
C SER A 241 -12.78 30.17 -31.70
N GLY A 242 -12.30 31.33 -32.16
CA GLY A 242 -11.05 31.42 -32.91
C GLY A 242 -9.82 31.08 -32.08
N VAL A 243 -9.78 31.47 -30.80
CA VAL A 243 -8.65 31.12 -29.93
C VAL A 243 -8.73 29.67 -29.46
N LEU A 244 -9.93 29.12 -29.23
CA LEU A 244 -10.12 27.71 -28.87
C LEU A 244 -9.77 26.75 -30.02
N ALA A 245 -9.99 27.15 -31.27
CA ALA A 245 -9.73 26.32 -32.45
C ALA A 245 -8.27 26.34 -32.94
N ALA A 246 -7.41 27.15 -32.34
CA ALA A 246 -6.00 27.21 -32.72
C ALA A 246 -5.25 25.95 -32.23
N PRO A 247 -4.61 25.19 -33.14
CA PRO A 247 -4.03 23.88 -32.81
C PRO A 247 -2.77 24.00 -31.95
N ALA A 248 -2.49 22.97 -31.14
CA ALA A 248 -1.24 22.88 -30.39
C ALA A 248 -0.04 22.90 -31.35
N VAL A 249 1.07 23.46 -30.88
CA VAL A 249 2.31 23.45 -31.67
C VAL A 249 2.80 22.00 -31.85
N PRO A 250 3.42 21.62 -32.99
CA PRO A 250 3.80 20.23 -33.24
C PRO A 250 4.74 19.60 -32.20
N SER A 251 5.51 20.44 -31.49
CA SER A 251 6.43 20.05 -30.43
C SER A 251 5.81 20.03 -29.03
N ALA A 252 4.49 20.24 -28.90
CA ALA A 252 3.82 20.21 -27.62
C ALA A 252 4.00 18.85 -26.92
N HIS A 253 4.12 18.90 -25.60
CA HIS A 253 4.11 17.70 -24.76
C HIS A 253 2.76 17.00 -24.89
N ARG A 254 2.74 15.67 -24.81
CA ARG A 254 1.55 14.85 -25.02
C ARG A 254 1.16 14.15 -23.72
N ILE A 255 -0.06 14.38 -23.27
CA ILE A 255 -0.60 13.81 -22.04
C ILE A 255 -1.69 12.80 -22.39
N SER A 256 -1.48 11.56 -21.99
CA SER A 256 -2.51 10.53 -21.97
C SER A 256 -3.28 10.66 -20.65
N ALA A 257 -4.47 11.24 -20.69
CA ALA A 257 -5.39 11.27 -19.56
C ALA A 257 -5.99 9.88 -19.37
N VAL A 258 -6.01 9.41 -18.12
CA VAL A 258 -6.68 8.16 -17.72
C VAL A 258 -7.64 8.51 -16.60
N GLY A 259 -8.93 8.26 -16.79
CA GLY A 259 -9.91 8.45 -15.73
C GLY A 259 -9.54 7.54 -14.57
N HIS A 260 -9.38 8.09 -13.37
CA HIS A 260 -8.92 7.33 -12.22
C HIS A 260 -9.62 7.81 -10.96
N ALA A 261 -9.78 6.86 -10.03
CA ALA A 261 -10.22 7.12 -8.68
C ALA A 261 -9.41 6.20 -7.78
N HIS A 262 -8.35 6.74 -7.20
CA HIS A 262 -7.69 6.06 -6.10
C HIS A 262 -8.68 5.99 -4.93
N ILE A 263 -8.89 4.81 -4.35
CA ILE A 263 -9.78 4.63 -3.22
C ILE A 263 -9.04 3.80 -2.21
N ASP A 264 -8.83 4.36 -1.02
CA ASP A 264 -8.17 3.63 0.04
C ASP A 264 -9.08 2.54 0.58
N SER A 265 -8.58 1.30 0.54
CA SER A 265 -9.32 0.13 1.02
C SER A 265 -9.73 0.33 2.49
N ALA A 266 -8.85 0.91 3.29
CA ALA A 266 -9.18 1.58 4.54
C ALA A 266 -8.10 2.64 4.83
N TRP A 267 -8.50 3.79 5.37
CA TRP A 267 -7.61 4.86 5.81
C TRP A 267 -8.26 5.67 6.93
N LEU A 268 -8.94 6.76 6.55
CA LEU A 268 -9.76 7.61 7.43
C LEU A 268 -11.21 7.12 7.49
N TRP A 269 -11.46 5.85 7.16
CA TRP A 269 -12.73 5.15 7.23
C TRP A 269 -12.48 3.64 7.31
N PRO A 270 -13.42 2.86 7.89
CA PRO A 270 -13.31 1.40 7.96
C PRO A 270 -13.58 0.71 6.61
N LEU A 271 -13.18 -0.55 6.47
CA LEU A 271 -13.36 -1.37 5.27
C LEU A 271 -14.83 -1.38 4.76
N ARG A 272 -15.78 -1.46 5.70
CA ARG A 272 -17.23 -1.46 5.39
C ARG A 272 -17.68 -0.22 4.64
N GLU A 273 -17.04 0.93 4.87
CA GLU A 273 -17.37 2.17 4.17
C GLU A 273 -16.84 2.12 2.74
N THR A 274 -15.64 1.58 2.54
CA THR A 274 -15.03 1.48 1.21
C THR A 274 -15.89 0.70 0.22
N VAL A 275 -16.58 -0.36 0.66
CA VAL A 275 -17.55 -1.09 -0.18
C VAL A 275 -18.57 -0.11 -0.81
N ARG A 276 -19.08 0.85 -0.02
CA ARG A 276 -20.01 1.88 -0.48
C ARG A 276 -19.31 2.94 -1.33
N LYS A 277 -18.08 3.33 -0.98
CA LYS A 277 -17.28 4.30 -1.76
C LYS A 277 -16.99 3.82 -3.17
N VAL A 278 -16.61 2.56 -3.32
CA VAL A 278 -16.38 1.92 -4.61
C VAL A 278 -17.68 1.85 -5.41
N ALA A 279 -18.79 1.48 -4.78
CA ALA A 279 -20.10 1.42 -5.44
C ALA A 279 -20.55 2.78 -6.00
N ARG A 280 -20.39 3.86 -5.23
CA ARG A 280 -20.70 5.23 -5.67
C ARG A 280 -19.80 5.68 -6.82
N THR A 281 -18.51 5.43 -6.70
CA THR A 281 -17.52 5.83 -7.72
C THR A 281 -17.73 5.08 -9.03
N THR A 282 -17.86 3.75 -8.98
CA THR A 282 -18.12 2.92 -10.16
C THR A 282 -19.46 3.27 -10.83
N SER A 283 -20.49 3.62 -10.05
CA SER A 283 -21.76 4.14 -10.60
C SER A 283 -21.57 5.48 -11.31
N ASN A 284 -20.75 6.40 -10.77
CA ASN A 284 -20.40 7.64 -11.46
C ASN A 284 -19.67 7.39 -12.77
N MET A 285 -18.64 6.53 -12.76
CA MET A 285 -17.81 6.30 -13.94
C MET A 285 -18.58 5.57 -15.04
N THR A 286 -19.42 4.60 -14.68
CA THR A 286 -20.28 3.92 -15.67
C THR A 286 -21.33 4.86 -16.27
N ALA A 287 -21.90 5.80 -15.48
CA ALA A 287 -22.78 6.84 -16.03
C ALA A 287 -22.02 7.78 -16.97
N LEU A 288 -20.82 8.24 -16.58
CA LEU A 288 -20.00 9.12 -17.41
C LEU A 288 -19.57 8.44 -18.73
N LEU A 289 -19.28 7.13 -18.71
CA LEU A 289 -18.97 6.35 -19.90
C LEU A 289 -20.15 6.22 -20.89
N ASP A 290 -21.38 6.23 -20.39
CA ASP A 290 -22.59 6.23 -21.23
C ASP A 290 -22.75 7.59 -21.95
N ASP A 291 -22.39 8.69 -21.28
CA ASP A 291 -22.54 10.06 -21.80
C ASP A 291 -21.34 10.52 -22.66
N GLU A 292 -20.12 10.05 -22.36
CA GLU A 292 -18.86 10.55 -22.94
C GLU A 292 -18.14 9.46 -23.75
N PRO A 293 -18.20 9.48 -25.10
CA PRO A 293 -17.73 8.37 -25.93
C PRO A 293 -16.21 8.15 -25.90
N ASP A 294 -15.44 9.24 -25.78
CA ASP A 294 -13.97 9.19 -25.77
C ASP A 294 -13.39 8.85 -24.38
N PHE A 295 -14.21 8.92 -23.32
CA PHE A 295 -13.74 8.75 -21.94
C PHE A 295 -13.29 7.31 -21.66
N VAL A 296 -12.20 7.17 -20.91
CA VAL A 296 -11.63 5.90 -20.45
C VAL A 296 -11.40 5.99 -18.95
N PHE A 297 -11.81 4.96 -18.21
CA PHE A 297 -11.61 4.86 -16.77
C PHE A 297 -10.83 3.59 -16.41
N ALA A 298 -9.83 3.70 -15.54
CA ALA A 298 -9.02 2.59 -15.04
C ALA A 298 -9.14 2.43 -13.53
N MET A 299 -9.29 1.18 -13.08
CA MET A 299 -9.44 0.82 -11.67
C MET A 299 -8.58 -0.42 -11.34
N SER A 300 -7.78 -0.30 -10.30
CA SER A 300 -6.59 -1.12 -10.01
C SER A 300 -6.83 -2.33 -9.11
N GLN A 301 -7.55 -2.15 -8.00
CA GLN A 301 -7.55 -3.09 -6.87
C GLN A 301 -8.59 -4.21 -7.03
N ALA A 302 -8.18 -5.45 -7.34
CA ALA A 302 -9.11 -6.57 -7.57
C ALA A 302 -10.09 -6.82 -6.40
N GLN A 303 -9.65 -6.62 -5.14
CA GLN A 303 -10.51 -6.69 -3.95
C GLN A 303 -11.73 -5.76 -4.03
N GLN A 304 -11.58 -4.56 -4.60
CA GLN A 304 -12.68 -3.62 -4.72
C GLN A 304 -13.72 -4.09 -5.75
N TRP A 305 -13.28 -4.72 -6.84
CA TRP A 305 -14.18 -5.37 -7.80
C TRP A 305 -14.91 -6.54 -7.16
N ALA A 306 -14.20 -7.35 -6.35
CA ALA A 306 -14.79 -8.45 -5.60
C ALA A 306 -15.88 -7.95 -4.63
N TRP A 307 -15.64 -6.85 -3.91
CA TRP A 307 -16.66 -6.24 -3.05
C TRP A 307 -17.89 -5.74 -3.81
N VAL A 308 -17.71 -5.11 -4.97
CA VAL A 308 -18.86 -4.68 -5.80
C VAL A 308 -19.65 -5.91 -6.27
N LYS A 309 -18.96 -6.95 -6.74
CA LYS A 309 -19.58 -8.21 -7.16
C LYS A 309 -20.39 -8.85 -6.03
N GLU A 310 -19.84 -8.88 -4.82
CA GLU A 310 -20.46 -9.52 -3.65
C GLU A 310 -21.59 -8.69 -3.04
N HIS A 311 -21.35 -7.39 -2.79
CA HIS A 311 -22.24 -6.56 -1.97
C HIS A 311 -23.13 -5.60 -2.76
N ARG A 312 -22.87 -5.42 -4.06
CA ARG A 312 -23.59 -4.48 -4.94
C ARG A 312 -23.79 -5.08 -6.34
N PRO A 313 -24.48 -6.23 -6.47
CA PRO A 313 -24.67 -6.93 -7.74
C PRO A 313 -25.37 -6.06 -8.80
N GLU A 314 -26.20 -5.10 -8.39
CA GLU A 314 -26.85 -4.12 -9.27
C GLU A 314 -25.86 -3.14 -9.91
N VAL A 315 -24.80 -2.76 -9.20
CA VAL A 315 -23.71 -1.94 -9.73
C VAL A 315 -22.76 -2.80 -10.56
N TRP A 316 -22.47 -4.03 -10.11
CA TRP A 316 -21.62 -4.98 -10.81
C TRP A 316 -22.08 -5.25 -12.26
N ALA A 317 -23.39 -5.37 -12.48
CA ALA A 317 -23.94 -5.57 -13.82
C ALA A 317 -23.57 -4.45 -14.80
N ARG A 318 -23.57 -3.19 -14.33
CA ARG A 318 -23.16 -2.02 -15.14
C ARG A 318 -21.66 -2.03 -15.40
N VAL A 319 -20.86 -2.36 -14.38
CA VAL A 319 -19.40 -2.48 -14.51
C VAL A 319 -19.02 -3.52 -15.56
N LYS A 320 -19.59 -4.74 -15.51
CA LYS A 320 -19.34 -5.77 -16.52
C LYS A 320 -19.66 -5.32 -17.95
N LYS A 321 -20.79 -4.61 -18.13
CA LYS A 321 -21.16 -4.04 -19.43
C LYS A 321 -20.12 -3.03 -19.91
N ALA A 322 -19.65 -2.15 -19.02
CA ALA A 322 -18.66 -1.14 -19.35
C ALA A 322 -17.27 -1.73 -19.67
N VAL A 323 -16.87 -2.80 -18.97
CA VAL A 323 -15.63 -3.56 -19.26
C VAL A 323 -15.72 -4.25 -20.61
N ALA A 324 -16.85 -4.88 -20.94
CA ALA A 324 -17.07 -5.49 -22.25
C ALA A 324 -17.02 -4.45 -23.41
N GLY A 325 -17.30 -3.18 -23.10
CA GLY A 325 -17.14 -2.05 -24.02
C GLY A 325 -15.69 -1.53 -24.16
N GLY A 326 -14.74 -2.07 -23.39
CA GLY A 326 -13.30 -1.77 -23.48
C GLY A 326 -12.86 -0.41 -22.91
N ARG A 327 -13.79 0.38 -22.34
CA ARG A 327 -13.52 1.74 -21.83
C ARG A 327 -13.50 1.83 -20.30
N PHE A 328 -14.01 0.82 -19.60
CA PHE A 328 -13.75 0.59 -18.19
C PHE A 328 -12.66 -0.49 -18.09
N VAL A 329 -11.45 -0.11 -17.71
CA VAL A 329 -10.24 -0.92 -17.81
C VAL A 329 -9.86 -1.49 -16.45
N PRO A 330 -9.87 -2.82 -16.26
CA PRO A 330 -9.18 -3.45 -15.14
C PRO A 330 -7.68 -3.18 -15.26
N ALA A 331 -7.07 -2.57 -14.24
CA ALA A 331 -5.66 -2.17 -14.26
C ALA A 331 -4.87 -2.80 -13.10
N GLY A 332 -3.54 -2.74 -13.19
CA GLY A 332 -2.62 -2.99 -12.06
C GLY A 332 -2.37 -4.46 -11.66
N GLY A 333 -3.36 -5.34 -11.74
CA GLY A 333 -3.19 -6.80 -11.58
C GLY A 333 -2.85 -7.31 -10.17
N MET A 334 -2.90 -6.46 -9.13
CA MET A 334 -2.72 -6.86 -7.74
C MET A 334 -4.06 -7.00 -7.00
N TRP A 335 -4.10 -7.80 -5.94
CA TRP A 335 -5.29 -7.96 -5.11
C TRP A 335 -5.70 -6.63 -4.45
N VAL A 336 -4.73 -5.93 -3.86
CA VAL A 336 -4.85 -4.55 -3.41
C VAL A 336 -3.63 -3.73 -3.83
N GLU A 337 -3.73 -2.40 -3.76
CA GLU A 337 -2.57 -1.52 -3.84
C GLU A 337 -1.80 -1.62 -2.51
N SER A 338 -0.96 -2.65 -2.39
CA SER A 338 -0.30 -2.99 -1.13
C SER A 338 0.83 -2.02 -0.78
N ASP A 339 1.24 -2.00 0.49
CA ASP A 339 2.61 -1.64 0.81
C ASP A 339 3.57 -2.59 0.06
N THR A 340 4.76 -2.12 -0.30
CA THR A 340 5.74 -2.97 -1.00
C THR A 340 7.04 -3.18 -0.22
N ASN A 341 7.15 -2.61 0.97
CA ASN A 341 8.33 -2.75 1.81
C ASN A 341 8.20 -3.93 2.79
N MET A 342 7.08 -4.05 3.47
CA MET A 342 6.87 -4.97 4.60
C MET A 342 6.32 -6.36 4.20
N PRO A 343 5.44 -6.51 3.19
CA PRO A 343 5.02 -7.83 2.74
C PRO A 343 6.21 -8.70 2.32
N GLY A 344 6.25 -9.92 2.84
CA GLY A 344 7.27 -10.91 2.51
C GLY A 344 7.22 -11.35 1.03
N SER A 345 8.24 -12.09 0.60
CA SER A 345 8.42 -12.50 -0.79
C SER A 345 7.21 -13.23 -1.38
N GLU A 346 6.69 -14.24 -0.66
CA GLU A 346 5.51 -14.98 -1.12
C GLU A 346 4.25 -14.12 -1.10
N ALA A 347 4.02 -13.33 -0.05
CA ALA A 347 2.83 -12.48 0.01
C ALA A 347 2.79 -11.47 -1.16
N MET A 348 3.93 -10.87 -1.50
CA MET A 348 4.04 -9.99 -2.67
C MET A 348 3.78 -10.74 -3.98
N ALA A 349 4.27 -11.98 -4.13
CA ALA A 349 3.88 -12.81 -5.28
C ALA A 349 2.37 -13.11 -5.28
N ARG A 350 1.77 -13.38 -4.12
CA ARG A 350 0.33 -13.67 -3.98
C ARG A 350 -0.55 -12.45 -4.26
N GLN A 351 -0.10 -11.22 -4.02
CA GLN A 351 -0.80 -10.01 -4.47
C GLN A 351 -1.10 -10.09 -5.97
N PHE A 352 -0.09 -10.43 -6.79
CA PHE A 352 -0.27 -10.60 -8.23
C PHE A 352 -1.07 -11.85 -8.59
N VAL A 353 -0.83 -12.99 -7.93
CA VAL A 353 -1.53 -14.24 -8.25
C VAL A 353 -3.04 -14.09 -8.05
N HIS A 354 -3.49 -13.60 -6.89
CA HIS A 354 -4.93 -13.45 -6.64
C HIS A 354 -5.54 -12.28 -7.43
N GLY A 355 -4.80 -11.18 -7.62
CA GLY A 355 -5.27 -10.05 -8.44
C GLY A 355 -5.47 -10.42 -9.90
N LYS A 356 -4.44 -10.99 -10.56
CA LYS A 356 -4.51 -11.39 -11.97
C LYS A 356 -5.52 -12.51 -12.22
N ARG A 357 -5.58 -13.52 -11.35
CA ARG A 357 -6.59 -14.59 -11.50
C ARG A 357 -7.99 -14.04 -11.44
N PHE A 358 -8.29 -13.12 -10.52
CA PHE A 358 -9.61 -12.48 -10.48
C PHE A 358 -9.96 -11.82 -11.83
N PHE A 359 -9.05 -11.05 -12.43
CA PHE A 359 -9.34 -10.40 -13.72
C PHE A 359 -9.40 -11.38 -14.90
N LEU A 360 -8.59 -12.45 -14.89
CA LEU A 360 -8.66 -13.53 -15.87
C LEU A 360 -9.98 -14.30 -15.77
N ASP A 361 -10.41 -14.65 -14.57
CA ASP A 361 -11.61 -15.45 -14.32
C ASP A 361 -12.89 -14.65 -14.63
N GLU A 362 -12.93 -13.36 -14.27
CA GLU A 362 -14.12 -12.53 -14.47
C GLU A 362 -14.22 -11.93 -15.88
N PHE A 363 -13.08 -11.62 -16.52
CA PHE A 363 -13.06 -10.82 -17.75
C PHE A 363 -12.18 -11.40 -18.87
N GLY A 364 -11.34 -12.40 -18.60
CA GLY A 364 -10.34 -12.89 -19.56
C GLY A 364 -9.27 -11.86 -19.90
N ILE A 365 -9.04 -10.88 -19.02
CA ILE A 365 -8.09 -9.78 -19.22
C ILE A 365 -6.82 -10.04 -18.41
N GLU A 366 -5.68 -10.00 -19.08
CA GLU A 366 -4.37 -10.04 -18.44
C GLU A 366 -3.79 -8.62 -18.34
N ASN A 367 -3.51 -8.17 -17.11
CA ASN A 367 -2.87 -6.88 -16.88
C ASN A 367 -1.38 -6.96 -17.22
N GLU A 368 -0.87 -6.01 -18.00
CA GLU A 368 0.56 -5.93 -18.37
C GLU A 368 1.32 -4.94 -17.48
N GLU A 369 0.62 -4.11 -16.71
CA GLU A 369 1.15 -3.11 -15.82
C GLU A 369 0.85 -3.41 -14.35
N ALA A 370 1.78 -3.02 -13.47
CA ALA A 370 1.51 -2.78 -12.05
C ALA A 370 1.13 -1.31 -11.85
N TRP A 371 0.14 -1.03 -11.02
CA TRP A 371 -0.40 0.32 -10.78
C TRP A 371 -0.43 0.60 -9.27
N LEU A 372 0.55 1.36 -8.79
CA LEU A 372 0.80 1.61 -7.36
C LEU A 372 1.09 3.10 -7.10
N PRO A 373 0.09 3.99 -7.29
CA PRO A 373 0.27 5.44 -7.19
C PRO A 373 0.69 5.89 -5.79
N ASP A 374 0.13 5.30 -4.71
CA ASP A 374 0.28 5.84 -3.35
C ASP A 374 1.17 5.02 -2.39
N THR A 375 1.78 3.93 -2.85
CA THR A 375 2.68 3.11 -2.00
C THR A 375 3.88 3.89 -1.44
N PHE A 376 4.20 3.68 -0.16
CA PHE A 376 5.25 4.41 0.58
C PHE A 376 6.68 3.89 0.33
N GLY A 377 7.11 3.94 -0.94
CA GLY A 377 8.43 3.47 -1.39
C GLY A 377 8.41 2.04 -1.90
N PHE A 378 9.45 1.66 -2.67
CA PHE A 378 9.49 0.38 -3.38
C PHE A 378 10.76 -0.41 -3.14
N ALA A 379 10.59 -1.66 -2.71
CA ALA A 379 11.67 -2.56 -2.39
C ALA A 379 12.43 -3.04 -3.63
N ALA A 380 13.75 -3.23 -3.46
CA ALA A 380 14.66 -3.57 -4.56
C ALA A 380 14.42 -4.95 -5.20
N GLY A 381 13.73 -5.86 -4.50
CA GLY A 381 13.37 -7.19 -5.00
C GLY A 381 12.12 -7.22 -5.89
N LEU A 382 11.35 -6.14 -5.97
CA LEU A 382 10.05 -6.12 -6.64
C LEU A 382 10.10 -6.29 -8.18
N PRO A 383 11.09 -5.76 -8.94
CA PRO A 383 11.12 -5.86 -10.40
C PRO A 383 11.00 -7.29 -10.94
N GLN A 384 11.72 -8.25 -10.35
CA GLN A 384 11.62 -9.65 -10.75
C GLN A 384 10.25 -10.28 -10.45
N ILE A 385 9.57 -9.84 -9.38
CA ILE A 385 8.22 -10.33 -9.04
C ILE A 385 7.20 -9.80 -10.06
N ILE A 386 7.28 -8.52 -10.41
CA ILE A 386 6.45 -7.90 -11.45
C ILE A 386 6.63 -8.67 -12.77
N ARG A 387 7.88 -8.95 -13.16
CA ARG A 387 8.21 -9.69 -14.37
C ARG A 387 7.70 -11.14 -14.31
N ALA A 388 7.90 -11.83 -13.19
CA ALA A 388 7.45 -13.20 -12.98
C ALA A 388 5.90 -13.32 -12.92
N ALA A 389 5.19 -12.23 -12.62
CA ALA A 389 3.74 -12.15 -12.76
C ALA A 389 3.27 -11.93 -14.21
N GLY A 390 4.19 -11.78 -15.17
CA GLY A 390 3.89 -11.48 -16.57
C GLY A 390 3.66 -9.99 -16.85
N SER A 391 3.88 -9.11 -15.87
CA SER A 391 3.80 -7.67 -16.08
C SER A 391 5.13 -7.10 -16.60
N LYS A 392 5.06 -6.04 -17.39
CA LYS A 392 6.18 -5.38 -18.09
C LYS A 392 6.39 -3.94 -17.63
N TRP A 393 5.34 -3.32 -17.10
CA TRP A 393 5.31 -1.90 -16.79
C TRP A 393 4.97 -1.64 -15.31
N LEU A 394 5.43 -0.49 -14.80
CA LEU A 394 5.05 0.04 -13.49
C LEU A 394 4.63 1.51 -13.61
N LEU A 395 3.49 1.85 -13.01
CA LEU A 395 3.10 3.22 -12.71
C LEU A 395 3.10 3.47 -11.20
N THR A 396 3.74 4.57 -10.78
CA THR A 396 3.66 5.06 -9.39
C THR A 396 3.80 6.58 -9.32
N GLN A 397 3.31 7.20 -8.24
CA GLN A 397 3.37 8.65 -8.02
C GLN A 397 4.20 9.05 -6.80
N LYS A 398 4.12 8.32 -5.68
CA LYS A 398 4.59 8.79 -4.36
C LYS A 398 6.07 9.18 -4.30
N ILE A 399 6.92 8.62 -5.17
CA ILE A 399 8.35 8.99 -5.26
C ILE A 399 8.56 10.47 -5.60
N SER A 400 7.60 11.11 -6.28
CA SER A 400 7.61 12.57 -6.52
C SER A 400 7.52 13.41 -5.24
N TRP A 401 7.10 12.83 -4.11
CA TRP A 401 6.93 13.51 -2.81
C TRP A 401 8.19 13.47 -1.93
N SER A 402 9.29 12.88 -2.40
CA SER A 402 10.57 12.88 -1.69
C SER A 402 10.99 14.32 -1.33
N ARG A 403 11.22 14.57 -0.03
CA ARG A 403 11.45 15.93 0.51
C ARG A 403 12.82 16.50 0.15
N THR A 404 13.87 15.66 0.14
CA THR A 404 15.24 16.14 0.01
C THR A 404 15.70 16.08 -1.44
N ASN A 405 15.50 14.94 -2.10
CA ASN A 405 15.96 14.72 -3.47
C ASN A 405 14.77 14.59 -4.44
N ARG A 406 14.77 15.42 -5.48
CA ARG A 406 13.88 15.25 -6.62
C ARG A 406 14.38 14.09 -7.47
N PHE A 407 13.51 13.14 -7.79
CA PHE A 407 13.87 12.01 -8.63
C PHE A 407 14.27 12.48 -10.04
N PRO A 408 15.36 11.94 -10.64
CA PRO A 408 15.93 12.49 -11.86
C PRO A 408 15.13 12.20 -13.13
N HIS A 409 14.21 11.23 -13.11
CA HIS A 409 13.50 10.73 -14.29
C HIS A 409 11.99 10.62 -14.06
N HIS A 410 11.19 10.77 -15.10
CA HIS A 410 9.78 10.37 -15.08
C HIS A 410 9.56 9.07 -15.86
N THR A 411 10.44 8.72 -16.80
CA THR A 411 10.37 7.47 -17.55
C THR A 411 11.75 6.81 -17.59
N PHE A 412 11.87 5.60 -17.07
CA PHE A 412 13.16 4.91 -16.88
C PHE A 412 13.00 3.38 -16.81
N GLN A 413 14.11 2.62 -16.93
CA GLN A 413 14.15 1.21 -16.55
C GLN A 413 14.49 1.08 -15.07
N TRP A 414 13.60 0.44 -14.30
CA TRP A 414 13.87 0.09 -12.92
C TRP A 414 14.49 -1.30 -12.82
N GLU A 415 15.74 -1.37 -12.38
CA GLU A 415 16.51 -2.61 -12.23
C GLU A 415 16.51 -3.11 -10.79
N GLY A 416 16.04 -4.35 -10.59
CA GLY A 416 16.00 -5.03 -9.29
C GLY A 416 17.33 -5.69 -8.91
N ILE A 417 17.36 -6.31 -7.73
CA ILE A 417 18.58 -6.94 -7.18
C ILE A 417 19.18 -8.07 -8.06
N ASP A 418 18.36 -8.72 -8.88
CA ASP A 418 18.74 -9.81 -9.79
C ASP A 418 19.12 -9.32 -11.21
N GLY A 419 18.99 -8.01 -11.46
CA GLY A 419 19.20 -7.38 -12.77
C GLY A 419 17.96 -7.37 -13.67
N THR A 420 16.80 -7.85 -13.21
CA THR A 420 15.54 -7.72 -13.96
C THR A 420 15.14 -6.25 -14.08
N ARG A 421 14.68 -5.82 -15.27
CA ARG A 421 14.25 -4.44 -15.55
C ARG A 421 12.76 -4.34 -15.84
N ILE A 422 12.12 -3.34 -15.24
CA ILE A 422 10.72 -2.95 -15.48
C ILE A 422 10.66 -1.51 -15.99
N PHE A 423 10.00 -1.29 -17.13
CA PHE A 423 9.81 0.06 -17.65
C PHE A 423 8.81 0.81 -16.77
N THR A 424 9.29 1.88 -16.15
CA THR A 424 8.60 2.57 -15.05
C THR A 424 8.30 4.00 -15.43
N HIS A 425 7.07 4.45 -15.12
CA HIS A 425 6.64 5.83 -15.34
C HIS A 425 6.08 6.48 -14.07
N PHE A 426 6.55 7.69 -13.79
CA PHE A 426 5.99 8.60 -12.79
C PHE A 426 5.26 9.74 -13.51
N PRO A 427 3.96 9.96 -13.29
CA PRO A 427 3.26 11.10 -13.86
C PRO A 427 3.91 12.44 -13.44
N PRO A 428 4.35 13.30 -14.39
CA PRO A 428 5.03 14.56 -14.09
C PRO A 428 4.12 15.66 -13.56
N VAL A 429 2.81 15.38 -13.48
CA VAL A 429 1.82 16.26 -12.85
C VAL A 429 1.93 16.25 -11.32
N ASP A 430 2.77 15.38 -10.74
CA ASP A 430 3.03 15.25 -9.30
C ASP A 430 1.80 14.86 -8.44
N THR A 431 0.75 14.33 -9.08
CA THR A 431 -0.49 13.87 -8.44
C THR A 431 -1.16 12.75 -9.26
N TYR A 432 -1.89 11.87 -8.60
CA TYR A 432 -2.83 10.93 -9.25
C TYR A 432 -4.29 11.42 -9.17
N ASN A 433 -4.50 12.65 -8.68
CA ASN A 433 -5.78 13.34 -8.59
C ASN A 433 -5.82 14.54 -9.54
N CYS A 434 -5.38 14.38 -10.79
CA CYS A 434 -5.34 15.48 -11.77
C CYS A 434 -6.76 15.99 -12.04
N SER A 435 -6.95 17.30 -11.97
CA SER A 435 -8.23 17.97 -12.17
C SER A 435 -8.34 18.73 -13.50
N MET A 436 -7.37 18.50 -14.40
CA MET A 436 -7.27 19.14 -15.71
C MET A 436 -7.16 20.67 -15.63
N LYS A 437 -6.61 21.20 -14.54
CA LYS A 437 -6.34 22.64 -14.42
C LYS A 437 -5.20 23.05 -15.34
N GLY A 438 -5.27 24.25 -15.91
CA GLY A 438 -4.19 24.79 -16.76
C GLY A 438 -2.82 24.76 -16.07
N ALA A 439 -2.77 25.08 -14.78
CA ALA A 439 -1.54 25.01 -13.98
C ALA A 439 -0.99 23.58 -13.83
N GLU A 440 -1.84 22.56 -13.67
CA GLU A 440 -1.43 21.15 -13.59
C GLU A 440 -0.86 20.67 -14.93
N ILE A 441 -1.54 20.99 -16.04
CA ILE A 441 -1.12 20.60 -17.39
C ILE A 441 0.17 21.29 -17.80
N ALA A 442 0.30 22.59 -17.49
CA ALA A 442 1.53 23.34 -17.74
C ALA A 442 2.67 22.85 -16.84
N HIS A 443 2.39 22.51 -15.57
CA HIS A 443 3.37 21.89 -14.68
C HIS A 443 3.85 20.55 -15.22
N ALA A 444 2.96 19.65 -15.61
CA ALA A 444 3.31 18.35 -16.19
C ALA A 444 4.28 18.48 -17.37
N ALA A 445 3.99 19.38 -18.31
CA ALA A 445 4.84 19.64 -19.47
C ALA A 445 6.21 20.23 -19.10
N ARG A 446 6.25 21.20 -18.16
CA ARG A 446 7.51 21.82 -17.70
C ARG A 446 8.35 20.87 -16.86
N ASN A 447 7.70 20.06 -16.03
CA ASN A 447 8.33 19.20 -15.03
C ASN A 447 8.89 17.89 -15.62
N PHE A 448 8.32 17.40 -16.73
CA PHE A 448 8.80 16.19 -17.40
C PHE A 448 10.33 16.25 -17.66
N ARG A 449 11.05 15.28 -17.09
CA ARG A 449 12.53 15.29 -16.99
C ARG A 449 13.21 14.77 -18.24
N ASP A 450 12.55 13.86 -18.95
CA ASP A 450 13.13 13.12 -20.08
C ASP A 450 12.84 13.79 -21.45
N LYS A 451 12.45 15.07 -21.40
CA LYS A 451 12.18 15.91 -22.57
C LYS A 451 13.34 15.97 -23.56
N GLY A 452 13.00 16.08 -24.84
CA GLY A 452 13.97 16.08 -25.95
C GLY A 452 14.37 14.68 -26.41
N ARG A 453 14.11 13.64 -25.60
CA ARG A 453 14.19 12.23 -25.99
C ARG A 453 12.81 11.57 -26.00
N ALA A 454 11.96 11.94 -25.05
CA ALA A 454 10.56 11.55 -24.99
C ALA A 454 9.64 12.78 -24.89
N ARG A 455 8.36 12.60 -25.20
CA ARG A 455 7.33 13.66 -25.11
C ARG A 455 5.95 13.18 -24.66
N HIS A 456 5.82 11.92 -24.21
CA HIS A 456 4.55 11.37 -23.72
C HIS A 456 4.61 11.19 -22.19
N SER A 457 3.56 11.62 -21.49
CA SER A 457 3.34 11.29 -20.09
C SER A 457 1.89 10.94 -19.81
N LEU A 458 1.63 10.28 -18.69
CA LEU A 458 0.28 9.95 -18.24
C LEU A 458 -0.21 10.98 -17.22
N ALA A 459 -1.53 11.20 -17.13
CA ALA A 459 -2.17 11.95 -16.06
C ALA A 459 -3.38 11.17 -15.51
N PRO A 460 -3.28 10.55 -14.31
CA PRO A 460 -4.44 9.95 -13.66
C PRO A 460 -5.39 11.08 -13.23
N THR A 461 -6.64 11.01 -13.69
CA THR A 461 -7.57 12.15 -13.69
C THR A 461 -8.84 11.84 -12.91
N GLY A 462 -9.09 12.58 -11.84
CA GLY A 462 -10.26 12.42 -10.99
C GLY A 462 -9.99 12.76 -9.54
N TRP A 463 -11.04 12.73 -8.73
CA TRP A 463 -10.93 12.80 -7.27
C TRP A 463 -10.70 11.39 -6.70
N GLY A 464 -9.57 11.20 -6.02
CA GLY A 464 -9.17 9.95 -5.39
C GLY A 464 -9.14 10.02 -3.88
N ASP A 465 -8.24 9.25 -3.27
CA ASP A 465 -8.04 8.96 -1.85
C ASP A 465 -9.31 8.33 -1.20
N GLY A 466 -10.44 9.04 -1.20
CA GLY A 466 -11.73 8.54 -0.71
C GLY A 466 -12.78 8.23 -1.78
N GLY A 467 -12.39 8.30 -3.05
CA GLY A 467 -13.26 8.11 -4.21
C GLY A 467 -13.94 9.38 -4.71
N GLY A 468 -14.76 9.22 -5.75
CA GLY A 468 -15.39 10.32 -6.49
C GLY A 468 -15.17 10.18 -8.00
N GLY A 469 -13.91 10.01 -8.40
CA GLY A 469 -13.46 9.80 -9.77
C GLY A 469 -13.53 11.03 -10.65
N THR A 470 -13.52 10.82 -11.97
CA THR A 470 -13.56 11.89 -12.97
C THR A 470 -14.95 12.56 -13.02
N THR A 471 -14.97 13.89 -13.19
CA THR A 471 -16.21 14.67 -13.32
C THR A 471 -16.48 15.06 -14.78
N ARG A 472 -17.73 15.41 -15.11
CA ARG A 472 -18.08 15.92 -16.46
C ARG A 472 -17.30 17.19 -16.82
N GLU A 473 -17.00 18.03 -15.82
CA GLU A 473 -16.20 19.24 -15.98
C GLU A 473 -14.76 18.90 -16.38
N MET A 474 -14.15 17.87 -15.75
CA MET A 474 -12.80 17.41 -16.14
C MET A 474 -12.78 16.85 -17.57
N VAL A 475 -13.80 16.09 -17.98
CA VAL A 475 -13.92 15.59 -19.37
C VAL A 475 -14.03 16.76 -20.35
N ALA A 476 -14.85 17.74 -20.03
CA ALA A 476 -15.06 18.91 -20.88
C ALA A 476 -13.83 19.83 -20.95
N LYS A 477 -13.03 19.92 -19.87
CA LYS A 477 -11.71 20.58 -19.90
C LYS A 477 -10.74 19.82 -20.79
N ALA A 478 -10.62 18.50 -20.61
CA ALA A 478 -9.76 17.65 -21.44
C ALA A 478 -10.11 17.77 -22.94
N ALA A 479 -11.39 17.86 -23.29
CA ALA A 479 -11.83 18.07 -24.67
C ALA A 479 -11.30 19.39 -25.27
N ARG A 480 -11.26 20.47 -24.50
CA ARG A 480 -10.71 21.77 -24.92
C ARG A 480 -9.19 21.75 -25.00
N LEU A 481 -8.53 20.94 -24.18
CA LEU A 481 -7.07 20.77 -24.14
C LEU A 481 -6.56 19.76 -25.19
N ARG A 482 -7.46 19.14 -25.96
CA ARG A 482 -7.11 18.11 -26.96
C ARG A 482 -6.00 18.56 -27.90
N ASP A 483 -6.14 19.78 -28.42
CA ASP A 483 -5.23 20.35 -29.42
C ASP A 483 -5.23 21.88 -29.32
N LEU A 484 -4.93 22.42 -28.13
CA LEU A 484 -5.00 23.87 -27.86
C LEU A 484 -3.62 24.54 -27.92
N GLU A 485 -3.46 25.53 -28.79
CA GLU A 485 -2.24 26.33 -28.92
C GLU A 485 -1.82 26.96 -27.57
N GLY A 486 -0.60 26.64 -27.14
CA GLY A 486 -0.02 27.10 -25.88
C GLY A 486 -0.08 26.07 -24.75
N SER A 487 -0.88 25.01 -24.88
CA SER A 487 -0.99 23.91 -23.92
C SER A 487 -0.25 22.65 -24.40
N ALA A 488 -0.02 21.70 -23.48
CA ALA A 488 0.16 20.30 -23.85
C ALA A 488 -1.13 19.73 -24.46
N THR A 489 -1.01 18.73 -25.33
CA THR A 489 -2.18 18.03 -25.91
C THR A 489 -2.67 16.97 -24.93
N VAL A 490 -3.98 16.82 -24.79
CA VAL A 490 -4.59 15.84 -23.89
C VAL A 490 -5.46 14.85 -24.68
N ALA A 491 -5.26 13.55 -24.48
CA ALA A 491 -6.09 12.51 -25.06
C ALA A 491 -6.47 11.46 -24.00
N TRP A 492 -7.71 10.97 -24.03
CA TRP A 492 -8.13 9.84 -23.19
C TRP A 492 -7.60 8.53 -23.79
N GLU A 493 -6.83 7.79 -23.01
CA GLU A 493 -6.19 6.56 -23.47
C GLU A 493 -6.19 5.49 -22.37
N THR A 494 -6.07 4.21 -22.74
CA THR A 494 -5.89 3.16 -21.74
C THR A 494 -4.46 3.18 -21.20
N PRO A 495 -4.20 2.70 -19.96
CA PRO A 495 -2.83 2.53 -19.45
C PRO A 495 -1.89 1.82 -20.42
N ALA A 496 -2.35 0.71 -21.02
CA ALA A 496 -1.55 -0.05 -21.98
C ALA A 496 -1.22 0.74 -23.26
N ALA A 497 -2.16 1.55 -23.77
CA ALA A 497 -1.92 2.40 -24.93
C ALA A 497 -0.89 3.50 -24.65
N PHE A 498 -0.92 4.08 -23.45
CA PHE A 498 0.09 5.03 -22.99
C PHE A 498 1.47 4.36 -22.94
N PHE A 499 1.61 3.23 -22.23
CA PHE A 499 2.90 2.59 -22.04
C PHE A 499 3.53 2.14 -23.36
N ALA A 500 2.74 1.54 -24.27
CA ALA A 500 3.21 1.16 -25.59
C ALA A 500 3.77 2.37 -26.39
N LYS A 501 3.13 3.54 -26.28
CA LYS A 501 3.62 4.79 -26.91
C LYS A 501 4.86 5.33 -26.22
N ALA A 502 4.87 5.35 -24.88
CA ALA A 502 5.99 5.88 -24.10
C ALA A 502 7.26 5.05 -24.32
N GLU A 503 7.14 3.73 -24.37
CA GLU A 503 8.26 2.81 -24.64
C GLU A 503 8.76 2.95 -26.09
N ALA A 504 7.85 3.07 -27.07
CA ALA A 504 8.22 3.31 -28.47
C ALA A 504 8.87 4.69 -28.70
N ASP A 505 8.43 5.72 -27.97
CA ASP A 505 8.98 7.09 -28.02
C ASP A 505 10.32 7.20 -27.30
N TYR A 506 10.64 6.26 -26.39
CA TYR A 506 11.85 6.28 -25.58
C TYR A 506 12.59 4.93 -25.54
N PRO A 507 13.26 4.53 -26.64
CA PRO A 507 13.88 3.19 -26.77
C PRO A 507 15.08 2.96 -25.85
N ASP A 508 15.83 4.02 -25.49
CA ASP A 508 17.01 3.96 -24.62
C ASP A 508 16.83 4.78 -23.32
N PRO A 509 15.90 4.40 -22.43
CA PRO A 509 15.66 5.14 -21.21
C PRO A 509 16.75 4.83 -20.15
N PRO A 510 17.01 5.77 -19.21
CA PRO A 510 18.01 5.60 -18.17
C PRO A 510 17.65 4.45 -17.22
N VAL A 511 18.64 3.91 -16.52
CA VAL A 511 18.44 2.80 -15.58
C VAL A 511 18.58 3.31 -14.14
N TRP A 512 17.60 3.02 -13.30
CA TRP A 512 17.70 3.17 -11.84
C TRP A 512 17.84 1.79 -11.19
N VAL A 513 18.90 1.59 -10.42
CA VAL A 513 19.22 0.28 -9.82
C VAL A 513 18.91 0.28 -8.32
N GLY A 514 18.23 -0.76 -7.85
CA GLY A 514 17.93 -0.98 -6.43
C GLY A 514 16.57 -0.43 -6.02
N GLU A 515 16.42 -0.05 -4.76
CA GLU A 515 15.14 0.45 -4.23
C GLU A 515 14.74 1.82 -4.81
N LEU A 516 13.44 2.07 -4.91
CA LEU A 516 12.88 3.43 -5.04
C LEU A 516 12.53 3.90 -3.62
N TYR A 517 13.55 4.38 -2.91
CA TYR A 517 13.40 4.83 -1.52
C TYR A 517 12.58 6.12 -1.46
N LEU A 518 11.47 6.10 -0.73
CA LEU A 518 10.66 7.29 -0.48
C LEU A 518 11.27 8.08 0.69
N GLU A 519 11.63 9.34 0.46
CA GLU A 519 12.26 10.17 1.49
C GLU A 519 11.25 10.85 2.42
N LEU A 520 10.17 10.13 2.72
CA LEU A 520 8.98 10.57 3.43
C LEU A 520 8.27 9.34 4.02
N HIS A 521 7.45 9.54 5.06
CA HIS A 521 6.62 8.50 5.66
C HIS A 521 7.43 7.32 6.28
N ARG A 522 8.59 7.62 6.88
CA ARG A 522 9.49 6.59 7.44
C ARG A 522 8.97 5.92 8.71
N ALA A 523 8.03 6.53 9.43
CA ALA A 523 7.42 5.97 10.64
C ALA A 523 6.65 4.70 10.40
N THR A 524 6.12 4.57 9.19
CA THR A 524 5.19 3.52 8.78
C THR A 524 5.75 2.12 8.98
N LEU A 525 7.07 2.01 9.07
CA LEU A 525 7.79 0.77 9.38
C LEU A 525 7.65 0.33 10.85
N THR A 526 7.13 1.19 11.73
CA THR A 526 7.08 0.95 13.20
C THR A 526 5.68 1.13 13.80
N SER A 527 4.94 2.20 13.47
CA SER A 527 3.62 2.52 14.05
C SER A 527 2.65 1.33 13.97
N GLN A 528 1.78 1.08 14.96
CA GLN A 528 0.83 -0.05 14.93
C GLN A 528 1.53 -1.42 14.89
N ALA A 529 2.41 -1.67 15.87
CA ALA A 529 3.27 -2.85 15.94
C ALA A 529 2.49 -4.17 15.91
N LYS A 530 1.31 -4.24 16.56
CA LYS A 530 0.48 -5.46 16.57
C LYS A 530 -0.09 -5.82 15.19
N THR A 531 -0.41 -4.83 14.35
CA THR A 531 -0.84 -5.07 12.96
C THR A 531 0.30 -5.70 12.16
N LYS A 532 1.52 -5.19 12.31
CA LYS A 532 2.73 -5.70 11.65
C LYS A 532 3.13 -7.10 12.13
N GLN A 533 3.01 -7.36 13.42
CA GLN A 533 3.17 -8.68 14.03
C GLN A 533 2.15 -9.68 13.49
N GLY A 534 0.88 -9.27 13.41
CA GLY A 534 -0.20 -10.05 12.80
C GLY A 534 0.14 -10.44 11.36
N ASN A 535 0.56 -9.47 10.54
CA ASN A 535 0.99 -9.73 9.16
C ASN A 535 2.13 -10.74 9.08
N ARG A 536 3.26 -10.49 9.75
CA ARG A 536 4.42 -11.38 9.70
C ARG A 536 4.08 -12.79 10.18
N ARG A 537 3.31 -12.92 11.25
CA ARG A 537 2.89 -14.23 11.77
C ARG A 537 1.99 -14.95 10.77
N SER A 538 1.01 -14.26 10.18
CA SER A 538 0.11 -14.85 9.19
C SER A 538 0.84 -15.31 7.93
N GLU A 539 1.85 -14.56 7.43
CA GLU A 539 2.69 -14.98 6.30
C GLU A 539 3.39 -16.32 6.58
N HIS A 540 4.00 -16.47 7.76
CA HIS A 540 4.69 -17.71 8.13
C HIS A 540 3.71 -18.86 8.43
N LEU A 541 2.56 -18.58 9.05
CA LEU A 541 1.53 -19.59 9.27
C LEU A 541 0.91 -20.10 7.96
N LEU A 542 0.75 -19.23 6.94
CA LEU A 542 0.31 -19.64 5.60
C LEU A 542 1.34 -20.53 4.93
N TYR A 543 2.63 -20.16 5.02
CA TYR A 543 3.72 -21.00 4.54
C TYR A 543 3.71 -22.38 5.22
N GLU A 544 3.57 -22.44 6.55
CA GLU A 544 3.47 -23.71 7.29
C GLU A 544 2.24 -24.52 6.86
N ALA A 545 1.08 -23.87 6.76
CA ALA A 545 -0.17 -24.54 6.41
C ALA A 545 -0.11 -25.16 5.01
N GLU A 546 0.40 -24.44 4.01
CA GLU A 546 0.58 -24.96 2.65
C GLU A 546 1.58 -26.12 2.62
N LEU A 547 2.75 -25.95 3.26
CA LEU A 547 3.79 -26.98 3.32
C LEU A 547 3.27 -28.28 3.94
N TRP A 548 2.65 -28.19 5.11
CA TRP A 548 2.17 -29.39 5.82
C TRP A 548 0.94 -29.99 5.15
N ALA A 549 0.01 -29.18 4.66
CA ALA A 549 -1.14 -29.70 3.92
C ALA A 549 -0.73 -30.39 2.63
N ALA A 550 0.23 -29.84 1.87
CA ALA A 550 0.75 -30.49 0.66
C ALA A 550 1.50 -31.78 1.00
N THR A 551 2.34 -31.76 2.04
CA THR A 551 3.06 -32.95 2.51
C THR A 551 2.09 -34.05 2.95
N ALA A 552 1.04 -33.70 3.71
CA ALA A 552 0.00 -34.64 4.13
C ALA A 552 -0.78 -35.17 2.92
N ALA A 553 -1.17 -34.31 1.99
CA ALA A 553 -1.95 -34.71 0.82
C ALA A 553 -1.19 -35.71 -0.06
N VAL A 554 0.11 -35.47 -0.27
CA VAL A 554 0.97 -36.37 -1.06
C VAL A 554 1.28 -37.67 -0.31
N ARG A 555 1.50 -37.63 1.01
CA ARG A 555 1.95 -38.82 1.78
C ARG A 555 0.83 -39.71 2.31
N THR A 556 -0.32 -39.14 2.64
CA THR A 556 -1.39 -39.84 3.37
C THR A 556 -2.76 -39.75 2.68
N GLY A 557 -2.87 -38.99 1.59
CA GLY A 557 -4.15 -38.72 0.93
C GLY A 557 -5.02 -37.69 1.66
N PHE A 558 -4.43 -36.89 2.56
CA PHE A 558 -5.11 -35.78 3.23
C PHE A 558 -5.74 -34.81 2.22
N HIS A 559 -6.93 -34.29 2.52
CA HIS A 559 -7.60 -33.32 1.66
C HIS A 559 -6.92 -31.95 1.77
N TYR A 560 -6.38 -31.45 0.65
CA TYR A 560 -5.77 -30.13 0.60
C TYR A 560 -6.84 -29.03 0.64
N PRO A 561 -6.81 -28.08 1.61
CA PRO A 561 -7.90 -27.13 1.84
C PRO A 561 -7.82 -25.91 0.91
N TYR A 562 -8.09 -26.12 -0.38
CA TYR A 562 -7.97 -25.09 -1.42
C TYR A 562 -8.78 -23.82 -1.12
N GLU A 563 -10.08 -23.97 -0.83
CA GLU A 563 -11.00 -22.84 -0.63
C GLU A 563 -10.65 -22.01 0.61
N ASP A 564 -10.27 -22.68 1.71
CA ASP A 564 -9.85 -21.99 2.93
C ASP A 564 -8.56 -21.21 2.72
N LEU A 565 -7.55 -21.82 2.07
CA LEU A 565 -6.28 -21.15 1.82
C LEU A 565 -6.46 -19.94 0.88
N ASP A 566 -7.28 -20.05 -0.17
CA ASP A 566 -7.57 -18.91 -1.07
C ASP A 566 -8.25 -17.75 -0.31
N ARG A 567 -9.27 -18.05 0.51
CA ARG A 567 -9.95 -17.04 1.33
C ARG A 567 -9.00 -16.40 2.35
N ILE A 568 -8.20 -17.20 3.04
CA ILE A 568 -7.27 -16.70 4.07
C ILE A 568 -6.18 -15.85 3.42
N TRP A 569 -5.61 -16.27 2.28
CA TRP A 569 -4.66 -15.45 1.53
C TRP A 569 -5.27 -14.10 1.15
N LYS A 570 -6.44 -14.08 0.49
CA LYS A 570 -7.13 -12.83 0.13
C LYS A 570 -7.37 -11.93 1.35
N THR A 571 -7.70 -12.51 2.50
CA THR A 571 -7.88 -11.78 3.77
C THR A 571 -6.57 -11.16 4.25
N VAL A 572 -5.46 -11.90 4.26
CA VAL A 572 -4.15 -11.38 4.66
C VAL A 572 -3.69 -10.29 3.70
N LEU A 573 -3.81 -10.52 2.39
CA LEU A 573 -3.42 -9.58 1.33
C LEU A 573 -4.19 -8.26 1.40
N LEU A 574 -5.48 -8.31 1.74
CA LEU A 574 -6.28 -7.10 2.00
C LEU A 574 -5.66 -6.25 3.13
N HIS A 575 -5.25 -6.89 4.23
CA HIS A 575 -4.65 -6.17 5.36
C HIS A 575 -3.22 -5.71 5.10
N GLN A 576 -2.62 -6.05 3.94
CA GLN A 576 -1.36 -5.51 3.44
C GLN A 576 -1.52 -4.22 2.63
N PHE A 577 -2.74 -3.68 2.53
CA PHE A 577 -3.00 -2.38 1.91
C PHE A 577 -2.09 -1.28 2.48
N HIS A 578 -1.68 -0.33 1.64
CA HIS A 578 -0.65 0.67 1.98
C HIS A 578 -1.04 1.65 3.08
N ASP A 579 -2.30 1.70 3.55
CA ASP A 579 -2.63 2.44 4.78
C ASP A 579 -3.03 1.58 5.99
N ILE A 580 -3.26 0.28 5.77
CA ILE A 580 -3.53 -0.66 6.86
C ILE A 580 -2.20 -1.14 7.46
N LEU A 581 -1.39 -1.85 6.67
CA LEU A 581 -0.16 -2.45 7.17
C LEU A 581 0.86 -1.41 7.63
N PRO A 582 1.07 -0.29 6.91
CA PRO A 582 1.84 0.86 7.37
C PRO A 582 1.41 1.49 8.69
N GLY A 583 0.21 1.21 9.21
CA GLY A 583 -0.20 1.74 10.52
C GLY A 583 -0.70 3.19 10.45
N SER A 584 -1.20 3.61 9.29
CA SER A 584 -1.59 4.99 8.96
C SER A 584 -3.10 5.21 8.92
N SER A 585 -3.90 4.21 9.30
CA SER A 585 -5.36 4.30 9.40
C SER A 585 -5.87 4.63 10.81
N ILE A 586 -7.14 5.01 10.91
CA ILE A 586 -7.83 5.28 12.18
C ILE A 586 -7.87 4.08 13.13
N ALA A 587 -8.12 4.34 14.42
CA ALA A 587 -8.17 3.33 15.49
C ALA A 587 -9.08 2.13 15.15
N TRP A 588 -10.25 2.40 14.55
CA TRP A 588 -11.19 1.34 14.13
C TRP A 588 -10.50 0.32 13.21
N VAL A 589 -9.78 0.78 12.19
CA VAL A 589 -9.13 -0.08 11.19
C VAL A 589 -8.11 -1.01 11.86
N HIS A 590 -7.29 -0.50 12.78
CA HIS A 590 -6.28 -1.32 13.46
C HIS A 590 -6.89 -2.27 14.49
N ARG A 591 -8.00 -1.91 15.13
CA ARG A 591 -8.77 -2.85 15.95
C ARG A 591 -9.27 -4.03 15.10
N GLU A 592 -9.89 -3.76 13.96
CA GLU A 592 -10.39 -4.80 13.05
C GLU A 592 -9.27 -5.64 12.47
N ALA A 593 -8.14 -5.03 12.08
CA ALA A 593 -6.98 -5.73 11.56
C ALA A 593 -6.42 -6.73 12.58
N ARG A 594 -6.22 -6.29 13.84
CA ARG A 594 -5.75 -7.17 14.93
C ARG A 594 -6.70 -8.34 15.17
N ALA A 595 -8.00 -8.07 15.28
CA ALA A 595 -9.01 -9.12 15.47
C ALA A 595 -9.05 -10.09 14.28
N THR A 596 -8.81 -9.60 13.06
CA THR A 596 -8.77 -10.43 11.86
C THR A 596 -7.53 -11.32 11.83
N TYR A 597 -6.35 -10.79 12.14
CA TYR A 597 -5.12 -11.59 12.22
C TYR A 597 -5.20 -12.67 13.30
N GLU A 598 -5.86 -12.41 14.44
CA GLU A 598 -6.11 -13.41 15.47
C GLU A 598 -6.97 -14.58 14.96
N ARG A 599 -8.06 -14.29 14.23
CA ARG A 599 -8.90 -15.32 13.60
C ARG A 599 -8.14 -16.12 12.55
N VAL A 600 -7.43 -15.42 11.65
CA VAL A 600 -6.58 -16.04 10.62
C VAL A 600 -5.55 -16.98 11.25
N ALA A 601 -4.89 -16.56 12.33
CA ALA A 601 -3.91 -17.39 13.02
C ALA A 601 -4.55 -18.67 13.58
N ALA A 602 -5.73 -18.57 14.21
CA ALA A 602 -6.44 -19.74 14.73
C ALA A 602 -6.85 -20.73 13.63
N GLU A 603 -7.33 -20.24 12.49
CA GLU A 603 -7.71 -21.07 11.34
C GLU A 603 -6.48 -21.81 10.75
N LEU A 604 -5.37 -21.10 10.56
CA LEU A 604 -4.13 -21.67 10.01
C LEU A 604 -3.47 -22.66 10.96
N GLU A 605 -3.53 -22.41 12.28
CA GLU A 605 -3.07 -23.36 13.29
C GLU A 605 -3.93 -24.63 13.28
N GLY A 606 -5.23 -24.50 13.05
CA GLY A 606 -6.16 -25.62 12.85
C GLY A 606 -5.78 -26.48 11.63
N ILE A 607 -5.58 -25.85 10.47
CA ILE A 607 -5.17 -26.51 9.22
C ILE A 607 -3.81 -27.21 9.41
N THR A 608 -2.82 -26.48 9.93
CA THR A 608 -1.47 -27.00 10.20
C THR A 608 -1.50 -28.19 11.14
N GLY A 609 -2.22 -28.07 12.26
CA GLY A 609 -2.35 -29.14 13.24
C GLY A 609 -3.05 -30.38 12.68
N ALA A 610 -4.06 -30.22 11.83
CA ALA A 610 -4.73 -31.34 11.17
C ALA A 610 -3.78 -32.09 10.22
N ALA A 611 -3.04 -31.37 9.39
CA ALA A 611 -2.05 -31.95 8.49
C ALA A 611 -0.91 -32.64 9.25
N GLN A 612 -0.39 -32.02 10.33
CA GLN A 612 0.67 -32.60 11.16
C GLN A 612 0.20 -33.88 11.89
N ARG A 613 -1.04 -33.92 12.40
CA ARG A 613 -1.59 -35.15 12.98
C ARG A 613 -1.72 -36.27 11.96
N ALA A 614 -2.19 -35.95 10.75
CA ALA A 614 -2.28 -36.93 9.67
C ALA A 614 -0.89 -37.48 9.28
N LEU A 615 0.14 -36.63 9.29
CA LEU A 615 1.53 -37.01 9.00
C LEU A 615 2.19 -37.80 10.13
N ALA A 616 1.97 -37.40 11.38
CA ALA A 616 2.56 -38.06 12.54
C ALA A 616 2.04 -39.50 12.71
N GLY A 617 0.76 -39.74 12.41
CA GLY A 617 0.10 -41.02 12.66
C GLY A 617 -0.01 -41.34 14.15
N GLU A 618 -0.47 -42.55 14.49
CA GLU A 618 -0.58 -43.00 15.87
C GLU A 618 0.77 -43.51 16.42
N GLY A 619 1.21 -42.95 17.55
CA GLY A 619 2.41 -43.42 18.27
C GLY A 619 2.93 -42.43 19.30
N ASP A 620 3.93 -42.87 20.07
CA ASP A 620 4.49 -42.13 21.20
C ASP A 620 5.89 -41.54 20.92
N THR A 621 6.40 -41.67 19.68
CA THR A 621 7.72 -41.13 19.33
C THR A 621 7.67 -39.60 19.34
N PRO A 622 8.53 -38.91 20.10
CA PRO A 622 8.59 -37.45 20.07
C PRO A 622 9.08 -36.95 18.71
N LEU A 623 8.25 -36.14 18.05
CA LEU A 623 8.53 -35.52 16.76
C LEU A 623 8.59 -34.01 16.90
N VAL A 624 9.60 -33.42 16.25
CA VAL A 624 9.70 -31.99 16.00
C VAL A 624 9.49 -31.77 14.52
N PHE A 625 8.46 -31.01 14.17
CA PHE A 625 8.17 -30.57 12.80
C PHE A 625 8.99 -29.31 12.51
N ASN A 626 9.87 -29.40 11.51
CA ASN A 626 10.73 -28.30 11.07
C ASN A 626 10.19 -27.75 9.74
N ALA A 627 9.40 -26.68 9.81
CA ALA A 627 8.91 -26.02 8.62
C ALA A 627 9.97 -25.11 7.97
N ALA A 628 11.03 -24.70 8.68
CA ALA A 628 12.04 -23.83 8.11
C ALA A 628 12.72 -24.48 6.88
N PRO A 629 13.15 -23.69 5.88
CA PRO A 629 13.82 -24.20 4.67
C PRO A 629 15.27 -24.64 4.90
N HIS A 630 15.68 -24.76 6.16
CA HIS A 630 17.01 -25.20 6.57
C HIS A 630 16.91 -26.29 7.64
N PRO A 631 17.88 -27.23 7.70
CA PRO A 631 17.91 -28.24 8.74
C PRO A 631 18.10 -27.61 10.12
N ARG A 632 17.47 -28.20 11.13
CA ARG A 632 17.49 -27.70 12.52
C ARG A 632 17.50 -28.87 13.51
N ALA A 633 18.47 -28.89 14.42
CA ALA A 633 18.58 -29.91 15.48
C ALA A 633 18.52 -31.36 14.95
N GLY A 634 19.13 -31.63 13.78
CA GLY A 634 19.09 -32.94 13.12
C GLY A 634 17.79 -33.27 12.39
N VAL A 635 16.80 -32.38 12.38
CA VAL A 635 15.57 -32.50 11.60
C VAL A 635 15.76 -31.84 10.23
N PRO A 636 15.46 -32.52 9.11
CA PRO A 636 15.57 -31.94 7.76
C PRO A 636 14.59 -30.78 7.56
N ALA A 637 14.88 -29.89 6.61
CA ALA A 637 13.96 -28.84 6.19
C ALA A 637 12.67 -29.47 5.62
N GLY A 638 11.50 -28.98 6.05
CA GLY A 638 10.20 -29.49 5.62
C GLY A 638 9.86 -30.92 6.07
N GLY A 639 10.56 -31.43 7.09
CA GLY A 639 10.33 -32.77 7.64
C GLY A 639 10.08 -32.78 9.15
N ALA A 640 9.84 -33.96 9.72
CA ALA A 640 9.68 -34.15 11.15
C ALA A 640 10.48 -35.35 11.68
N ALA A 641 11.19 -35.18 12.79
CA ALA A 641 11.96 -36.24 13.42
C ALA A 641 12.21 -35.91 14.90
N THR A 642 12.77 -36.84 15.67
CA THR A 642 13.24 -36.56 17.02
C THR A 642 14.44 -35.61 16.98
N ALA A 643 14.25 -34.41 17.52
CA ALA A 643 15.31 -33.40 17.57
C ALA A 643 16.46 -33.84 18.47
N ARG A 644 17.68 -33.45 18.09
CA ARG A 644 18.92 -33.62 18.85
C ARG A 644 19.44 -32.26 19.27
N THR A 645 19.49 -32.03 20.58
CA THR A 645 20.14 -30.84 21.15
C THR A 645 21.51 -31.24 21.68
N GLU A 646 22.55 -30.57 21.21
CA GLU A 646 23.92 -30.78 21.65
C GLU A 646 24.45 -29.51 22.34
N GLY A 647 25.43 -29.69 23.23
CA GLY A 647 26.05 -28.59 23.98
C GLY A 647 25.40 -28.32 25.34
N ALA A 648 25.98 -27.38 26.08
CA ALA A 648 25.48 -26.91 27.36
C ALA A 648 25.76 -25.42 27.49
N THR A 649 24.90 -24.69 28.20
CA THR A 649 25.15 -23.30 28.57
C THR A 649 25.41 -23.23 30.07
N THR A 650 26.42 -22.47 30.46
CA THR A 650 26.72 -22.17 31.86
C THR A 650 26.41 -20.71 32.17
N LEU A 651 25.77 -20.48 33.31
CA LEU A 651 25.50 -19.16 33.87
C LEU A 651 26.29 -18.98 35.17
N ARG A 652 27.08 -17.90 35.24
CA ARG A 652 27.89 -17.57 36.43
C ARG A 652 27.83 -16.08 36.77
N PRO A 653 27.96 -15.67 38.05
CA PRO A 653 28.02 -14.25 38.41
C PRO A 653 29.30 -13.59 37.89
N ARG A 654 29.23 -12.29 37.58
CA ARG A 654 30.39 -11.45 37.26
C ARG A 654 30.99 -10.83 38.53
N PRO A 655 32.33 -10.65 38.61
CA PRO A 655 32.98 -10.04 39.77
C PRO A 655 32.46 -8.64 40.12
N ASP A 656 32.21 -7.81 39.10
CA ASP A 656 31.76 -6.41 39.26
C ASP A 656 30.22 -6.27 39.22
N GLY A 657 29.50 -7.38 39.39
CA GLY A 657 28.04 -7.44 39.27
C GLY A 657 27.53 -7.78 37.87
N GLY A 658 26.39 -8.48 37.83
CA GLY A 658 25.80 -9.05 36.62
C GLY A 658 26.16 -10.53 36.41
N HIS A 659 26.12 -10.99 35.16
CA HIS A 659 26.13 -12.40 34.79
C HIS A 659 26.96 -12.69 33.53
N VAL A 660 27.54 -13.89 33.45
CA VAL A 660 28.18 -14.43 32.25
C VAL A 660 27.43 -15.66 31.78
N LEU A 661 27.01 -15.65 30.52
CA LEU A 661 26.51 -16.82 29.79
C LEU A 661 27.61 -17.34 28.88
N ASP A 662 27.88 -18.65 28.91
CA ASP A 662 28.95 -19.29 28.13
C ASP A 662 28.50 -20.68 27.69
N ASN A 663 28.40 -20.89 26.36
CA ASN A 663 27.98 -22.17 25.78
C ASN A 663 29.08 -22.86 24.95
N GLY A 664 30.32 -22.38 25.07
CA GLY A 664 31.47 -22.87 24.29
C GLY A 664 31.56 -22.35 22.85
N LEU A 665 30.52 -21.71 22.31
CA LEU A 665 30.55 -20.99 21.04
C LEU A 665 30.63 -19.49 21.25
N LEU A 666 29.78 -18.97 22.14
CA LEU A 666 29.76 -17.57 22.55
C LEU A 666 29.99 -17.44 24.05
N ARG A 667 30.60 -16.32 24.44
CA ARG A 667 30.63 -15.83 25.82
C ARG A 667 30.00 -14.44 25.88
N ILE A 668 28.90 -14.33 26.60
CA ILE A 668 28.14 -13.10 26.76
C ILE A 668 28.30 -12.59 28.19
N GLU A 669 28.72 -11.34 28.35
CA GLU A 669 28.79 -10.68 29.65
C GLU A 669 27.70 -9.60 29.75
N ILE A 670 26.86 -9.75 30.77
CA ILE A 670 25.79 -8.82 31.12
C ILE A 670 26.16 -8.14 32.43
N ASP A 671 26.17 -6.81 32.47
CA ASP A 671 26.55 -6.06 33.67
C ASP A 671 25.40 -5.88 34.67
N ALA A 672 25.68 -5.20 35.79
CA ALA A 672 24.68 -4.91 36.83
C ALA A 672 23.54 -4.00 36.35
N ARG A 673 23.72 -3.31 35.21
CA ARG A 673 22.66 -2.52 34.56
C ARG A 673 21.79 -3.39 33.66
N GLY A 674 22.12 -4.66 33.44
CA GLY A 674 21.40 -5.55 32.52
C GLY A 674 21.75 -5.30 31.05
N LEU A 675 22.88 -4.65 30.77
CA LEU A 675 23.36 -4.37 29.41
C LEU A 675 24.43 -5.39 29.01
N VAL A 676 24.49 -5.72 27.71
CA VAL A 676 25.49 -6.64 27.15
C VAL A 676 26.76 -5.86 26.87
N VAL A 677 27.78 -6.05 27.70
CA VAL A 677 29.07 -5.33 27.61
C VAL A 677 30.15 -6.12 26.89
N SER A 678 29.93 -7.41 26.67
CA SER A 678 30.77 -8.28 25.82
C SER A 678 29.92 -9.38 25.21
N ALA A 679 30.15 -9.68 23.94
CA ALA A 679 29.56 -10.80 23.21
C ALA A 679 30.64 -11.43 22.33
N ARG A 680 31.46 -12.29 22.92
CA ARG A 680 32.66 -12.81 22.29
C ARG A 680 32.37 -14.07 21.49
N ASP A 681 32.75 -14.04 20.21
CA ASP A 681 32.87 -15.21 19.35
C ASP A 681 34.14 -15.97 19.74
N LEU A 682 33.97 -17.16 20.34
CA LEU A 682 35.08 -17.95 20.86
C LEU A 682 35.86 -18.64 19.75
N ALA A 683 35.23 -18.95 18.61
CA ALA A 683 35.88 -19.60 17.48
C ALA A 683 36.80 -18.62 16.73
N ALA A 684 36.32 -17.41 16.47
CA ALA A 684 37.13 -16.35 15.86
C ALA A 684 38.04 -15.63 16.88
N GLY A 685 37.80 -15.83 18.19
CA GLY A 685 38.50 -15.13 19.26
C GLY A 685 38.19 -13.63 19.31
N ARG A 686 37.05 -13.21 18.73
CA ARG A 686 36.73 -11.81 18.42
C ARG A 686 35.60 -11.26 19.30
N GLU A 687 35.76 -10.00 19.71
CA GLU A 687 34.72 -9.26 20.43
C GLU A 687 33.73 -8.63 19.43
N THR A 688 32.44 -8.67 19.78
CA THR A 688 31.36 -8.10 18.95
C THR A 688 30.98 -6.69 19.39
N ILE A 689 31.04 -6.41 20.69
CA ILE A 689 30.60 -5.12 21.25
C ILE A 689 31.75 -4.11 21.21
N ALA A 690 31.48 -2.91 20.73
CA ALA A 690 32.50 -1.85 20.67
C ALA A 690 33.09 -1.55 22.07
N PRO A 691 34.42 -1.31 22.18
CA PRO A 691 35.06 -0.99 23.45
C PRO A 691 34.40 0.18 24.18
N GLY A 692 34.02 -0.05 25.45
CA GLY A 692 33.36 0.96 26.29
C GLY A 692 31.89 1.22 25.97
N ALA A 693 31.31 0.53 24.99
CA ALA A 693 29.89 0.57 24.68
C ALA A 693 29.15 -0.62 25.30
N ALA A 694 27.82 -0.66 25.15
CA ALA A 694 27.00 -1.79 25.54
C ALA A 694 25.84 -1.99 24.55
N ALA A 695 25.56 -3.24 24.21
CA ALA A 695 24.37 -3.65 23.47
C ALA A 695 23.22 -4.02 24.42
N ASN A 696 22.09 -4.44 23.85
CA ASN A 696 20.83 -4.55 24.58
C ASN A 696 20.41 -3.20 25.21
N LEU A 697 20.73 -2.10 24.54
CA LEU A 697 20.47 -0.76 25.05
C LEU A 697 19.16 -0.23 24.48
N LEU A 698 18.14 -0.11 25.33
CA LEU A 698 16.91 0.57 24.96
C LEU A 698 17.12 2.09 24.98
N GLN A 699 16.67 2.76 23.92
CA GLN A 699 16.80 4.20 23.73
C GLN A 699 15.42 4.81 23.48
N LEU A 700 15.10 5.88 24.21
CA LEU A 700 13.87 6.64 24.04
C LEU A 700 14.17 7.95 23.30
N HIS A 701 13.46 8.15 22.19
CA HIS A 701 13.55 9.34 21.34
C HIS A 701 12.26 10.16 21.41
N ALA A 702 12.35 11.43 21.02
CA ALA A 702 11.17 12.25 20.77
C ALA A 702 10.49 11.82 19.46
N ASP A 703 9.16 11.74 19.46
CA ASP A 703 8.36 11.33 18.30
C ASP A 703 7.28 12.37 17.99
N PHE A 704 7.73 13.49 17.43
CA PHE A 704 6.86 14.59 17.01
C PHE A 704 7.38 15.16 15.70
N PRO A 705 7.00 14.57 14.54
CA PRO A 705 7.42 15.06 13.23
C PRO A 705 6.74 16.38 12.89
N ASN A 706 7.23 17.06 11.85
CA ASN A 706 6.63 18.32 11.39
C ASN A 706 5.18 18.17 10.92
N MET A 707 4.84 17.03 10.30
CA MET A 707 3.50 16.67 9.81
C MET A 707 3.37 15.14 9.76
N TRP A 708 2.13 14.65 9.69
CA TRP A 708 1.79 13.24 9.53
C TRP A 708 2.32 12.34 10.66
N ASP A 709 1.85 12.55 11.89
CA ASP A 709 2.30 11.87 13.12
C ASP A 709 2.59 10.37 12.95
N ALA A 710 1.61 9.56 12.53
CA ALA A 710 1.80 8.11 12.38
C ALA A 710 2.60 7.70 11.13
N TRP A 711 2.76 8.59 10.14
CA TRP A 711 3.48 8.28 8.90
C TRP A 711 4.94 8.64 8.99
N ASP A 712 5.32 9.76 9.62
CA ASP A 712 6.65 10.31 9.43
C ASP A 712 7.54 10.33 10.68
N VAL A 713 8.84 10.34 10.44
CA VAL A 713 9.85 10.71 11.42
C VAL A 713 10.88 11.57 10.72
N ASP A 714 11.15 12.72 11.32
CA ASP A 714 12.16 13.64 10.84
C ASP A 714 13.51 13.34 11.48
N GLU A 715 14.61 13.61 10.75
CA GLU A 715 15.97 13.26 11.15
C GLU A 715 16.36 13.74 12.56
N PHE A 716 15.81 14.88 13.00
CA PHE A 716 16.10 15.47 14.30
C PHE A 716 15.61 14.66 15.50
N TYR A 717 14.83 13.60 15.31
CA TYR A 717 14.49 12.64 16.39
C TYR A 717 15.76 12.07 17.06
N ARG A 718 16.87 12.03 16.32
CA ARG A 718 18.19 11.56 16.80
C ARG A 718 18.92 12.58 17.68
N ASN A 719 18.50 13.84 17.69
CA ASN A 719 19.19 14.91 18.43
C ASN A 719 18.97 14.81 19.95
N THR A 720 17.86 14.19 20.36
CA THR A 720 17.52 13.98 21.78
C THR A 720 17.26 12.51 22.02
N VAL A 721 18.14 11.88 22.80
CA VAL A 721 18.09 10.44 23.11
C VAL A 721 18.24 10.25 24.60
N THR A 722 17.40 9.41 25.20
CA THR A 722 17.54 8.98 26.58
C THR A 722 17.87 7.49 26.61
N ASP A 723 19.06 7.16 27.08
CA ASP A 723 19.48 5.76 27.28
C ASP A 723 18.83 5.19 28.54
N LEU A 724 18.08 4.09 28.41
CA LEU A 724 17.39 3.43 29.52
C LEU A 724 18.34 2.45 30.22
N THR A 725 19.29 2.99 31.00
CA THR A 725 20.35 2.21 31.65
C THR A 725 20.03 1.76 33.06
N ASP A 726 19.11 2.44 33.75
CA ASP A 726 18.67 2.06 35.09
C ASP A 726 17.82 0.78 35.01
N ALA A 727 18.10 -0.18 35.89
CA ALA A 727 17.37 -1.45 35.99
C ALA A 727 16.73 -1.56 37.37
N ASP A 728 15.45 -1.94 37.39
CA ASP A 728 14.75 -2.29 38.62
C ASP A 728 15.24 -3.65 39.15
N ALA A 729 15.56 -4.57 38.25
CA ALA A 729 16.09 -5.89 38.57
C ALA A 729 16.94 -6.47 37.42
N VAL A 730 18.03 -7.14 37.79
CA VAL A 730 18.83 -7.99 36.91
C VAL A 730 19.03 -9.32 37.64
N THR A 731 18.45 -10.39 37.12
CA THR A 731 18.34 -11.68 37.82
C THR A 731 18.64 -12.83 36.88
N ALA A 732 19.30 -13.87 37.40
CA ALA A 732 19.45 -15.14 36.70
C ALA A 732 18.09 -15.78 36.43
N GLY A 733 17.88 -16.31 35.22
CA GLY A 733 16.71 -17.10 34.88
C GLY A 733 16.74 -18.49 35.53
N GLU A 734 15.57 -19.07 35.76
CA GLU A 734 15.41 -20.39 36.40
C GLU A 734 15.93 -21.54 35.52
N ASP A 735 16.07 -21.31 34.22
CA ASP A 735 16.59 -22.27 33.24
C ASP A 735 18.12 -22.43 33.28
N GLY A 736 18.83 -21.61 34.06
CA GLY A 736 20.29 -21.61 34.14
C GLY A 736 21.01 -21.18 32.85
N SER A 737 20.28 -20.67 31.86
CA SER A 737 20.83 -20.24 30.55
C SER A 737 20.31 -18.88 30.07
N SER A 738 19.59 -18.17 30.94
CA SER A 738 19.08 -16.83 30.67
C SER A 738 19.29 -15.83 31.82
N VAL A 739 19.13 -14.55 31.50
CA VAL A 739 19.14 -13.43 32.45
C VAL A 739 17.92 -12.56 32.19
N ARG A 740 17.12 -12.30 33.23
CA ARG A 740 15.96 -11.43 33.20
C ARG A 740 16.32 -10.04 33.69
N VAL A 741 15.98 -9.03 32.89
CA VAL A 741 16.18 -7.61 33.16
C VAL A 741 14.82 -6.91 33.18
N VAL A 742 14.57 -6.07 34.19
CA VAL A 742 13.35 -5.28 34.32
C VAL A 742 13.73 -3.80 34.45
N ARG A 743 13.04 -2.92 33.72
CA ARG A 743 13.20 -1.47 33.83
C ARG A 743 11.85 -0.77 33.81
N SER A 744 11.76 0.34 34.52
CA SER A 744 10.62 1.28 34.47
C SER A 744 11.11 2.63 33.96
N PHE A 745 10.33 3.26 33.09
CA PHE A 745 10.66 4.57 32.50
C PHE A 745 9.36 5.30 32.14
N GLY A 746 9.28 6.60 32.43
CA GLY A 746 8.03 7.34 32.22
C GLY A 746 6.86 6.66 32.95
N ALA A 747 5.80 6.32 32.20
CA ALA A 747 4.66 5.53 32.66
C ALA A 747 4.73 4.05 32.22
N SER A 748 5.82 3.65 31.59
CA SER A 748 6.00 2.37 30.92
C SER A 748 6.95 1.43 31.68
N ARG A 749 6.88 0.15 31.35
CA ARG A 749 7.75 -0.89 31.93
C ARG A 749 8.20 -1.86 30.85
N VAL A 750 9.46 -2.27 30.90
CA VAL A 750 10.02 -3.29 30.01
C VAL A 750 10.63 -4.43 30.80
N THR A 751 10.38 -5.64 30.31
CA THR A 751 11.05 -6.87 30.73
C THR A 751 11.80 -7.45 29.55
N GLN A 752 13.10 -7.71 29.70
CA GLN A 752 13.90 -8.42 28.71
C GLN A 752 14.42 -9.73 29.29
N VAL A 753 14.37 -10.80 28.52
CA VAL A 753 15.02 -12.08 28.84
C VAL A 753 16.10 -12.33 27.80
N LEU A 754 17.35 -12.38 28.26
CA LEU A 754 18.53 -12.60 27.45
C LEU A 754 18.97 -14.06 27.61
N SER A 755 18.86 -14.84 26.55
CA SER A 755 19.08 -16.29 26.59
C SER A 755 20.18 -16.71 25.63
N LEU A 756 21.07 -17.60 26.08
CA LEU A 756 22.10 -18.22 25.24
C LEU A 756 21.81 -19.72 25.12
N PRO A 757 21.08 -20.18 24.08
CA PRO A 757 20.73 -21.59 23.97
C PRO A 757 21.97 -22.49 23.81
N PRO A 758 21.93 -23.72 24.35
CA PRO A 758 23.02 -24.68 24.17
C PRO A 758 23.28 -25.03 22.69
N GLY A 759 24.55 -25.03 22.29
CA GLY A 759 24.96 -25.42 20.93
C GLY A 759 24.60 -24.42 19.83
N GLU A 760 24.14 -23.20 20.19
CA GLU A 760 23.72 -22.20 19.21
C GLU A 760 24.59 -20.93 19.30
N GLY A 761 25.02 -20.42 18.14
CA GLY A 761 25.87 -19.24 18.01
C GLY A 761 25.12 -17.90 18.05
N ARG A 762 24.07 -17.77 18.87
CA ARG A 762 23.30 -16.53 18.96
C ARG A 762 22.82 -16.22 20.39
N LEU A 763 22.79 -14.94 20.72
CA LEU A 763 22.11 -14.42 21.91
C LEU A 763 20.68 -14.06 21.53
N VAL A 764 19.69 -14.66 22.19
CA VAL A 764 18.27 -14.38 21.99
C VAL A 764 17.80 -13.33 23.00
N LEU A 765 17.00 -12.38 22.54
CA LEU A 765 16.43 -11.29 23.33
C LEU A 765 14.91 -11.32 23.18
N ASP A 766 14.21 -11.79 24.22
CA ASP A 766 12.75 -11.67 24.31
C ASP A 766 12.41 -10.39 25.09
N THR A 767 11.75 -9.43 24.45
CA THR A 767 11.41 -8.12 25.02
C THR A 767 9.90 -7.96 25.13
N GLU A 768 9.39 -7.78 26.35
CA GLU A 768 8.00 -7.42 26.64
C GLU A 768 7.94 -5.98 27.14
N VAL A 769 7.16 -5.14 26.47
CA VAL A 769 6.99 -3.72 26.84
C VAL A 769 5.52 -3.49 27.19
N ASP A 770 5.24 -3.03 28.40
CA ASP A 770 3.98 -2.42 28.77
C ASP A 770 4.08 -0.91 28.50
N TRP A 771 3.55 -0.48 27.36
CA TRP A 771 3.83 0.81 26.75
C TRP A 771 2.70 1.82 27.00
N HIS A 772 3.06 2.91 27.68
CA HIS A 772 2.15 3.99 28.09
C HIS A 772 2.74 5.39 27.86
N GLU A 773 3.70 5.51 26.94
CA GLU A 773 4.23 6.82 26.55
C GLU A 773 3.36 7.49 25.47
N THR A 774 3.61 8.77 25.24
CA THR A 774 2.99 9.58 24.19
C THR A 774 4.07 10.38 23.48
N GLU A 775 4.03 10.43 22.14
CA GLU A 775 5.02 11.14 21.31
C GLU A 775 6.47 10.71 21.65
N LYS A 776 6.65 9.41 21.87
CA LYS A 776 7.94 8.75 22.06
C LYS A 776 8.18 7.65 21.04
N PHE A 777 9.45 7.43 20.72
CA PHE A 777 9.91 6.36 19.85
C PHE A 777 10.97 5.53 20.57
N LEU A 778 10.64 4.27 20.86
CA LEU A 778 11.51 3.29 21.51
C LEU A 778 12.33 2.51 20.48
N LYS A 779 13.65 2.48 20.65
CA LYS A 779 14.60 1.70 19.84
C LYS A 779 15.48 0.80 20.70
N LEU A 780 15.99 -0.28 20.11
CA LEU A 780 16.96 -1.19 20.72
C LEU A 780 18.28 -1.17 19.94
N ALA A 781 19.37 -0.78 20.60
CA ALA A 781 20.66 -0.49 19.99
C ALA A 781 21.73 -1.56 20.23
N PHE A 782 22.53 -1.80 19.19
CA PHE A 782 23.69 -2.70 19.18
C PHE A 782 24.91 -1.96 18.60
N PRO A 783 25.76 -1.35 19.43
CA PRO A 783 27.02 -0.74 19.00
C PRO A 783 28.09 -1.83 18.78
N LEU A 784 28.41 -2.12 17.52
CA LEU A 784 29.29 -3.22 17.12
C LEU A 784 30.73 -2.76 16.85
N ASP A 785 31.70 -3.59 17.24
CA ASP A 785 33.13 -3.40 16.93
C ASP A 785 33.46 -3.87 15.51
N LEU A 786 32.92 -3.13 14.54
CA LEU A 786 32.94 -3.49 13.14
C LEU A 786 33.16 -2.26 12.26
N HIS A 787 34.04 -2.37 11.27
CA HIS A 787 34.20 -1.39 10.20
C HIS A 787 33.40 -1.80 8.95
N ALA A 788 32.09 -1.58 8.97
CA ALA A 788 31.24 -1.87 7.81
C ALA A 788 31.17 -0.64 6.87
N GLU A 789 31.52 -0.82 5.59
CA GLU A 789 31.30 0.20 4.54
C GLU A 789 29.82 0.26 4.10
N ARG A 790 29.17 -0.90 4.13
CA ARG A 790 27.77 -1.13 3.77
C ARG A 790 27.19 -2.21 4.67
N TYR A 791 25.87 -2.30 4.72
CA TYR A 791 25.16 -3.39 5.39
C TYR A 791 24.14 -3.99 4.43
N ALA A 792 23.84 -5.28 4.59
CA ALA A 792 22.78 -5.98 3.88
C ALA A 792 21.52 -6.01 4.74
N SER A 793 20.37 -5.64 4.18
CA SER A 793 19.07 -5.91 4.81
C SER A 793 18.26 -6.83 3.91
N GLU A 794 17.55 -7.78 4.51
CA GLU A 794 16.66 -8.65 3.75
C GLU A 794 15.53 -7.85 3.08
N THR A 795 15.24 -8.21 1.82
CA THR A 795 14.14 -7.71 0.99
C THR A 795 13.48 -8.91 0.28
N GLN A 796 12.45 -8.69 -0.54
CA GLN A 796 11.80 -9.80 -1.23
C GLN A 796 12.80 -10.56 -2.11
N PHE A 797 12.84 -11.88 -1.93
CA PHE A 797 13.73 -12.84 -2.62
C PHE A 797 15.23 -12.48 -2.60
N GLY A 798 15.72 -11.85 -1.53
CA GLY A 798 17.16 -11.62 -1.38
C GLY A 798 17.50 -10.57 -0.33
N HIS A 799 18.60 -9.86 -0.55
CA HIS A 799 19.02 -8.75 0.30
C HIS A 799 19.54 -7.59 -0.54
N PHE A 800 19.50 -6.39 0.03
CA PHE A 800 19.99 -5.17 -0.61
C PHE A 800 21.06 -4.51 0.26
N HIS A 801 22.13 -4.02 -0.38
CA HIS A 801 23.19 -3.31 0.31
C HIS A 801 22.92 -1.80 0.38
N ARG A 802 23.00 -1.24 1.58
CA ARG A 802 22.99 0.22 1.80
C ARG A 802 24.32 0.67 2.43
N PRO A 803 24.84 1.86 2.05
CA PRO A 803 26.05 2.40 2.67
C PRO A 803 25.81 2.76 4.14
N THR A 804 26.87 2.71 4.95
CA THR A 804 26.84 3.16 6.35
C THR A 804 27.25 4.63 6.52
N HIS A 805 27.75 5.25 5.45
CA HIS A 805 28.13 6.66 5.40
C HIS A 805 27.02 7.53 4.77
N THR A 806 27.14 8.84 4.95
CA THR A 806 26.15 9.84 4.48
C THR A 806 26.84 10.97 3.70
N ASN A 807 27.55 10.61 2.62
CA ASN A 807 28.32 11.54 1.79
C ASN A 807 27.43 12.35 0.83
N THR A 808 26.33 11.76 0.37
CA THR A 808 25.36 12.41 -0.53
C THR A 808 24.04 12.64 0.17
N SER A 809 23.22 13.55 -0.37
CA SER A 809 21.85 13.78 0.11
C SER A 809 20.97 12.53 0.02
N TRP A 810 21.20 11.66 -0.96
CA TRP A 810 20.50 10.38 -1.14
C TRP A 810 20.84 9.37 -0.04
N GLU A 811 22.09 9.38 0.44
CA GLU A 811 22.53 8.54 1.55
C GLU A 811 22.04 9.09 2.89
N ALA A 812 22.17 10.41 3.09
CA ALA A 812 21.70 11.08 4.30
C ALA A 812 20.18 10.90 4.53
N ALA A 813 19.39 10.84 3.45
CA ALA A 813 17.95 10.64 3.53
C ALA A 813 17.52 9.26 4.06
N LYS A 814 18.42 8.26 4.10
CA LYS A 814 18.17 6.86 4.51
C LYS A 814 18.47 6.62 5.98
N PHE A 815 18.03 7.53 6.84
CA PHE A 815 18.23 7.43 8.30
C PHE A 815 17.24 6.50 9.01
N GLU A 816 16.27 5.95 8.28
CA GLU A 816 15.37 4.86 8.69
C GLU A 816 15.08 4.03 7.43
N ALA A 817 15.21 2.71 7.50
CA ALA A 817 15.01 1.82 6.35
C ALA A 817 14.21 0.58 6.73
N CYS A 818 13.57 -0.03 5.73
CA CYS A 818 12.87 -1.31 5.90
C CYS A 818 13.88 -2.48 5.81
N ASN A 819 13.67 -3.49 6.65
CA ASN A 819 14.23 -4.83 6.52
C ASN A 819 13.11 -5.86 6.74
N HIS A 820 13.32 -7.09 6.27
CA HIS A 820 12.43 -8.20 6.62
C HIS A 820 12.86 -8.86 7.94
N ARG A 821 13.67 -9.91 7.89
CA ARG A 821 14.00 -10.72 9.07
C ARG A 821 15.40 -10.46 9.59
N PHE A 822 16.28 -9.86 8.81
CA PHE A 822 17.65 -9.59 9.22
C PHE A 822 18.25 -8.30 8.66
N VAL A 823 19.19 -7.78 9.44
CA VAL A 823 20.21 -6.82 9.03
C VAL A 823 21.58 -7.46 9.30
N HIS A 824 22.43 -7.53 8.28
CA HIS A 824 23.76 -8.11 8.33
C HIS A 824 24.81 -7.05 8.03
N LEU A 825 25.86 -7.01 8.87
CA LEU A 825 26.97 -6.08 8.76
C LEU A 825 28.26 -6.88 8.75
N GLU A 826 29.17 -6.54 7.85
CA GLU A 826 30.45 -7.24 7.74
C GLU A 826 31.61 -6.31 7.47
N GLU A 827 32.79 -6.82 7.80
CA GLU A 827 34.08 -6.40 7.25
C GLU A 827 34.78 -7.67 6.70
N PRO A 828 35.88 -7.55 5.93
CA PRO A 828 36.52 -8.72 5.34
C PRO A 828 36.86 -9.81 6.36
N GLY A 829 36.19 -10.96 6.25
CA GLY A 829 36.46 -12.17 7.04
C GLY A 829 35.62 -12.35 8.30
N TRP A 830 34.76 -11.41 8.70
CA TRP A 830 33.88 -11.58 9.85
C TRP A 830 32.70 -10.59 9.82
N GLY A 831 31.53 -11.05 10.27
CA GLY A 831 30.31 -10.25 10.28
C GLY A 831 29.40 -10.53 11.47
N VAL A 832 28.31 -9.77 11.55
CA VAL A 832 27.29 -9.86 12.60
C VAL A 832 25.92 -9.70 11.96
N ALA A 833 24.97 -10.54 12.35
CA ALA A 833 23.57 -10.35 12.00
C ALA A 833 22.74 -9.97 13.24
N VAL A 834 21.79 -9.07 13.04
CA VAL A 834 20.66 -8.85 13.97
C VAL A 834 19.42 -9.36 13.25
N VAL A 835 18.79 -10.39 13.82
CA VAL A 835 17.57 -11.01 13.27
C VAL A 835 16.38 -10.69 14.16
N ASN A 836 15.18 -10.67 13.56
CA ASN A 836 13.94 -10.28 14.24
C ASN A 836 12.74 -11.13 13.77
N ASP A 837 11.70 -11.19 14.61
CA ASP A 837 10.43 -11.84 14.27
C ASP A 837 9.34 -10.88 13.77
N SER A 838 9.47 -9.56 13.98
CA SER A 838 8.35 -8.65 13.77
C SER A 838 8.67 -7.16 13.67
N THR A 839 9.94 -6.78 13.54
CA THR A 839 10.36 -5.36 13.43
C THR A 839 10.89 -5.05 12.03
N TYR A 840 10.26 -4.10 11.34
CA TYR A 840 10.63 -3.73 9.97
C TYR A 840 11.56 -2.52 9.89
N GLY A 841 11.37 -1.52 10.76
CA GLY A 841 12.18 -0.31 10.80
C GLY A 841 13.55 -0.52 11.48
N HIS A 842 14.59 0.08 10.89
CA HIS A 842 15.92 0.14 11.50
C HIS A 842 16.73 1.36 11.02
N ASP A 843 17.72 1.75 11.81
CA ASP A 843 18.79 2.66 11.39
C ASP A 843 20.19 2.05 11.60
N VAL A 844 21.14 2.46 10.75
CA VAL A 844 22.55 2.10 10.88
C VAL A 844 23.38 3.37 10.83
N THR A 845 24.28 3.53 11.80
CA THR A 845 25.19 4.67 11.89
C THR A 845 26.63 4.19 12.08
N ARG A 846 27.59 4.91 11.50
CA ARG A 846 29.02 4.64 11.70
C ARG A 846 29.69 5.83 12.36
N THR A 847 30.43 5.58 13.43
CA THR A 847 31.20 6.61 14.15
C THR A 847 32.66 6.20 14.29
N VAL A 848 33.55 7.18 14.36
CA VAL A 848 34.97 6.97 14.67
C VAL A 848 35.17 7.26 16.15
N ARG A 849 35.76 6.32 16.89
CA ARG A 849 36.03 6.49 18.31
C ARG A 849 37.05 7.61 18.51
N THR A 850 36.69 8.64 19.27
CA THR A 850 37.57 9.80 19.52
C THR A 850 38.53 9.58 20.69
N ARG A 851 38.28 8.57 21.51
CA ARG A 851 39.12 8.12 22.64
C ARG A 851 39.42 6.63 22.47
N GLY A 852 40.57 6.17 22.97
CA GLY A 852 40.98 4.76 22.87
C GLY A 852 41.74 4.43 21.58
N ASP A 853 41.42 3.28 20.98
CA ASP A 853 42.09 2.69 19.82
C ASP A 853 41.87 3.42 18.49
N ARG A 854 40.98 4.43 18.46
CA ARG A 854 40.54 5.16 17.27
C ARG A 854 39.91 4.27 16.18
N GLY A 855 39.40 3.10 16.55
CA GLY A 855 38.63 2.23 15.67
C GLY A 855 37.25 2.80 15.36
N THR A 856 36.48 2.07 14.55
CA THR A 856 35.10 2.45 14.19
C THR A 856 34.08 1.64 14.95
N THR A 857 32.93 2.27 15.20
CA THR A 857 31.76 1.60 15.77
C THR A 857 30.61 1.73 14.78
N THR A 858 30.09 0.58 14.36
CA THR A 858 28.88 0.51 13.54
C THR A 858 27.72 0.18 14.48
N THR A 859 26.78 1.12 14.64
CA THR A 859 25.62 0.93 15.51
C THR A 859 24.40 0.66 14.65
N VAL A 860 23.79 -0.51 14.84
CA VAL A 860 22.45 -0.81 14.32
C VAL A 860 21.43 -0.63 15.44
N ARG A 861 20.30 0.00 15.11
CA ARG A 861 19.16 0.14 16.02
C ARG A 861 17.91 -0.39 15.34
N VAL A 862 17.20 -1.27 16.03
CA VAL A 862 15.89 -1.74 15.59
C VAL A 862 14.80 -0.88 16.22
N SER A 863 13.81 -0.51 15.42
CA SER A 863 12.69 0.34 15.81
C SER A 863 11.58 -0.52 16.41
N LEU A 864 11.26 -0.32 17.70
CA LEU A 864 10.33 -1.19 18.43
C LEU A 864 8.91 -0.63 18.45
N LEU A 865 8.71 0.54 19.07
CA LEU A 865 7.40 1.12 19.35
C LEU A 865 7.41 2.62 19.17
N ARG A 866 6.26 3.14 18.76
CA ARG A 866 6.00 4.58 18.64
C ARG A 866 4.69 4.93 19.34
N ALA A 867 4.46 6.22 19.57
CA ALA A 867 3.21 6.70 20.17
C ALA A 867 2.70 8.00 19.48
N PRO A 868 2.49 7.99 18.15
CA PRO A 868 1.86 9.10 17.45
C PRO A 868 0.41 9.26 17.93
N ARG A 869 -0.17 10.45 17.73
CA ARG A 869 -1.54 10.76 18.22
C ARG A 869 -2.57 10.97 17.12
N PHE A 870 -2.16 10.84 15.87
CA PHE A 870 -3.04 10.90 14.71
C PHE A 870 -2.61 9.87 13.67
N PRO A 871 -3.54 9.13 13.05
CA PRO A 871 -5.00 9.27 13.16
C PRO A 871 -5.62 8.48 14.32
N ASP A 872 -4.83 7.66 15.01
CA ASP A 872 -5.23 6.94 16.22
C ASP A 872 -4.58 7.62 17.45
N PRO A 873 -5.36 8.30 18.32
CA PRO A 873 -4.85 8.95 19.53
C PRO A 873 -4.21 8.01 20.55
N GLU A 874 -4.52 6.71 20.49
CA GLU A 874 -4.09 5.68 21.43
C GLU A 874 -3.18 4.64 20.74
N THR A 875 -2.44 5.07 19.71
CA THR A 875 -1.56 4.20 18.92
C THR A 875 -0.61 3.43 19.85
N ASP A 876 -0.58 2.10 19.66
CA ASP A 876 0.30 1.16 20.36
C ASP A 876 0.24 1.19 21.89
N GLN A 877 -0.82 1.69 22.52
CA GLN A 877 -0.96 1.59 23.98
C GLN A 877 -1.07 0.13 24.45
N GLY A 878 -0.45 -0.17 25.59
CA GLY A 878 -0.50 -1.46 26.29
C GLY A 878 0.66 -2.40 25.97
N VAL A 879 0.43 -3.72 26.14
CA VAL A 879 1.51 -4.72 26.12
C VAL A 879 1.88 -5.17 24.71
N HIS A 880 3.19 -5.19 24.42
CA HIS A 880 3.82 -5.70 23.19
C HIS A 880 4.95 -6.68 23.49
N ARG A 881 5.21 -7.59 22.57
CA ARG A 881 6.30 -8.58 22.68
C ARG A 881 7.10 -8.63 21.40
N PHE A 882 8.42 -8.62 21.51
CA PHE A 882 9.34 -8.70 20.39
C PHE A 882 10.39 -9.77 20.65
N ARG A 883 10.85 -10.43 19.60
CA ARG A 883 12.01 -11.29 19.66
C ARG A 883 13.08 -10.84 18.68
N HIS A 884 14.29 -10.70 19.20
CA HIS A 884 15.49 -10.42 18.42
C HIS A 884 16.57 -11.45 18.73
N ALA A 885 17.55 -11.60 17.84
CA ALA A 885 18.79 -12.27 18.19
C ALA A 885 20.02 -11.60 17.57
N LEU A 886 21.09 -11.53 18.35
CA LEU A 886 22.41 -11.11 17.90
C LEU A 886 23.22 -12.35 17.53
N VAL A 887 23.77 -12.37 16.31
CA VAL A 887 24.50 -13.51 15.75
C VAL A 887 25.94 -13.08 15.39
N PRO A 888 26.88 -13.11 16.36
CA PRO A 888 28.30 -12.89 16.11
C PRO A 888 28.89 -13.90 15.12
N GLY A 889 29.81 -13.45 14.26
CA GLY A 889 30.48 -14.30 13.28
C GLY A 889 29.61 -14.71 12.08
N ALA A 890 28.40 -14.15 11.95
CA ALA A 890 27.48 -14.51 10.88
C ALA A 890 27.96 -14.02 9.51
N GLY A 891 27.92 -14.92 8.52
CA GLY A 891 27.85 -14.55 7.10
C GLY A 891 26.41 -14.33 6.64
N ILE A 892 26.22 -13.99 5.37
CA ILE A 892 24.89 -13.84 4.75
C ILE A 892 24.06 -15.14 4.88
N ALA A 893 24.68 -16.30 4.65
CA ALA A 893 24.01 -17.60 4.77
C ALA A 893 23.45 -17.83 6.18
N ASP A 894 24.20 -17.43 7.22
CA ASP A 894 23.74 -17.50 8.61
C ASP A 894 22.62 -16.52 8.89
N ALA A 895 22.70 -15.29 8.38
CA ALA A 895 21.66 -14.29 8.54
C ALA A 895 20.32 -14.76 7.94
N VAL A 896 20.34 -15.35 6.74
CA VAL A 896 19.17 -15.96 6.09
C VAL A 896 18.61 -17.10 6.94
N ARG A 897 19.47 -18.03 7.37
CA ARG A 897 19.09 -19.21 8.16
C ARG A 897 18.49 -18.83 9.52
N GLU A 898 19.11 -17.88 10.21
CA GLU A 898 18.64 -17.39 11.53
C GLU A 898 17.37 -16.54 11.40
N GLY A 899 17.23 -15.77 10.32
CA GLY A 899 16.01 -15.04 9.98
C GLY A 899 14.80 -15.96 9.79
N TRP A 900 14.97 -17.07 9.07
CA TRP A 900 13.93 -18.11 9.00
C TRP A 900 13.66 -18.77 10.35
N ARG A 901 14.71 -19.10 11.10
CA ARG A 901 14.59 -19.82 12.37
C ARG A 901 13.80 -19.06 13.43
N ILE A 902 13.99 -17.74 13.53
CA ILE A 902 13.30 -16.92 14.53
C ILE A 902 11.82 -16.73 14.17
N ASN A 903 11.47 -16.76 12.88
CA ASN A 903 10.11 -16.55 12.39
C ASN A 903 9.27 -17.82 12.24
N VAL A 904 9.91 -19.00 12.11
CA VAL A 904 9.23 -20.29 11.96
C VAL A 904 9.61 -21.21 13.15
N PRO A 905 8.89 -21.11 14.27
CA PRO A 905 9.21 -21.90 15.47
C PRO A 905 8.94 -23.39 15.27
N GLU A 906 9.68 -24.22 16.02
CA GLU A 906 9.46 -25.67 16.06
C GLU A 906 8.08 -26.02 16.63
N ARG A 907 7.38 -26.96 15.99
CA ARG A 907 6.16 -27.58 16.53
C ARG A 907 6.44 -28.99 17.01
N ARG A 908 5.88 -29.37 18.15
CA ARG A 908 6.12 -30.67 18.80
C ARG A 908 4.85 -31.51 18.79
N ALA A 909 4.99 -32.79 18.47
CA ALA A 909 3.91 -33.79 18.54
C ALA A 909 4.49 -35.17 18.88
N THR A 910 3.62 -36.16 19.08
CA THR A 910 4.01 -37.58 19.12
C THR A 910 3.41 -38.31 17.91
N GLY A 911 4.09 -39.33 17.43
CA GLY A 911 3.62 -40.11 16.28
C GLY A 911 4.30 -41.45 16.08
N ALA A 912 3.98 -42.10 14.96
CA ALA A 912 4.47 -43.41 14.57
C ALA A 912 5.95 -43.41 14.17
N GLY A 913 6.44 -42.33 13.55
CA GLY A 913 7.80 -42.25 13.04
C GLY A 913 8.12 -40.92 12.34
N ALA A 914 9.34 -40.80 11.82
CA ALA A 914 9.79 -39.59 11.12
C ALA A 914 8.99 -39.33 9.83
N VAL A 915 8.80 -38.05 9.50
CA VAL A 915 8.14 -37.58 8.28
C VAL A 915 9.22 -37.06 7.33
N SER A 916 9.38 -37.72 6.19
CA SER A 916 10.30 -37.27 5.14
C SER A 916 9.76 -36.01 4.44
N PRO A 917 10.63 -35.05 4.06
CA PRO A 917 10.21 -33.87 3.31
C PRO A 917 9.76 -34.21 1.88
N LEU A 918 8.98 -33.32 1.24
CA LEU A 918 8.65 -33.46 -0.19
C LEU A 918 9.79 -33.04 -1.12
N VAL A 919 10.66 -32.16 -0.65
CA VAL A 919 11.84 -31.71 -1.39
C VAL A 919 12.98 -31.41 -0.41
N THR A 920 14.20 -31.80 -0.76
CA THR A 920 15.42 -31.35 -0.08
C THR A 920 16.35 -30.67 -1.05
N VAL A 921 17.15 -29.72 -0.55
CA VAL A 921 18.12 -28.96 -1.32
C VAL A 921 19.50 -29.10 -0.68
N ASP A 922 20.52 -29.36 -1.50
CA ASP A 922 21.90 -29.62 -1.05
C ASP A 922 22.76 -28.36 -0.89
N ASN A 923 22.31 -27.22 -1.44
CA ASN A 923 23.04 -25.96 -1.41
C ASN A 923 22.29 -24.90 -0.59
N PRO A 924 22.89 -24.38 0.51
CA PRO A 924 22.22 -23.41 1.38
C PRO A 924 21.94 -22.06 0.72
N ALA A 925 22.57 -21.75 -0.42
CA ALA A 925 22.27 -20.56 -1.20
C ALA A 925 20.87 -20.60 -1.84
N VAL A 926 20.28 -21.78 -1.99
CA VAL A 926 18.95 -21.95 -2.59
C VAL A 926 17.91 -22.18 -1.50
N VAL A 927 17.01 -21.21 -1.35
CA VAL A 927 16.00 -21.20 -0.27
C VAL A 927 14.63 -21.49 -0.85
N VAL A 928 13.99 -22.57 -0.39
CA VAL A 928 12.61 -22.94 -0.75
C VAL A 928 11.62 -22.07 0.02
N THR A 929 10.83 -21.29 -0.71
CA THR A 929 9.88 -20.33 -0.13
C THR A 929 8.42 -20.77 -0.26
N ALA A 930 8.10 -21.73 -1.14
CA ALA A 930 6.80 -22.38 -1.17
C ALA A 930 6.89 -23.84 -1.59
N VAL A 931 6.13 -24.69 -0.90
CA VAL A 931 5.80 -26.06 -1.29
C VAL A 931 4.30 -26.21 -1.11
N LYS A 932 3.56 -26.31 -2.21
CA LYS A 932 2.10 -26.38 -2.19
C LYS A 932 1.56 -27.27 -3.30
N LEU A 933 0.25 -27.52 -3.32
CA LEU A 933 -0.40 -28.10 -4.49
C LEU A 933 -0.82 -27.01 -5.48
N ALA A 934 -0.82 -27.33 -6.78
CA ALA A 934 -1.22 -26.41 -7.85
C ALA A 934 -2.66 -25.92 -7.67
N ASP A 935 -2.89 -24.64 -7.95
CA ASP A 935 -4.16 -23.96 -7.66
C ASP A 935 -5.32 -24.40 -8.55
N ASP A 936 -5.02 -25.05 -9.68
CA ASP A 936 -6.02 -25.62 -10.59
C ASP A 936 -6.63 -26.96 -10.10
N GLY A 937 -6.22 -27.43 -8.92
CA GLY A 937 -6.74 -28.68 -8.33
C GLY A 937 -6.23 -29.96 -9.00
N SER A 938 -5.24 -29.88 -9.90
CA SER A 938 -4.64 -31.04 -10.56
C SER A 938 -3.96 -32.03 -9.60
N GLY A 939 -3.58 -31.56 -8.40
CA GLY A 939 -2.79 -32.31 -7.44
C GLY A 939 -1.29 -32.30 -7.73
N ASP A 940 -0.85 -31.55 -8.74
CA ASP A 940 0.57 -31.29 -9.02
C ASP A 940 1.23 -30.54 -7.85
N VAL A 941 2.52 -30.77 -7.64
CA VAL A 941 3.28 -30.08 -6.59
C VAL A 941 3.98 -28.86 -7.18
N VAL A 942 3.77 -27.70 -6.56
CA VAL A 942 4.46 -26.45 -6.91
C VAL A 942 5.55 -26.18 -5.89
N ILE A 943 6.77 -25.99 -6.38
CA ILE A 943 7.94 -25.65 -5.57
C ILE A 943 8.49 -24.30 -6.06
N ARG A 944 8.57 -23.34 -5.15
CA ARG A 944 9.17 -22.03 -5.41
C ARG A 944 10.40 -21.83 -4.55
N PHE A 945 11.46 -21.32 -5.15
CA PHE A 945 12.73 -21.08 -4.49
C PHE A 945 13.49 -19.93 -5.15
N HIS A 946 14.48 -19.41 -4.45
CA HIS A 946 15.36 -18.36 -4.96
C HIS A 946 16.79 -18.55 -4.49
N GLU A 947 17.73 -17.92 -5.17
CA GLU A 947 19.10 -17.76 -4.69
C GLU A 947 19.16 -16.61 -3.68
N ALA A 948 19.66 -16.84 -2.46
CA ALA A 948 19.56 -15.88 -1.36
C ALA A 948 20.87 -15.15 -1.01
N HIS A 949 22.01 -15.60 -1.55
CA HIS A 949 23.33 -15.09 -1.19
C HIS A 949 23.86 -14.01 -2.15
N GLY A 950 23.20 -13.75 -3.28
CA GLY A 950 23.63 -12.79 -4.29
C GLY A 950 24.71 -13.34 -5.22
N GLY A 951 24.82 -14.66 -5.34
CA GLY A 951 25.82 -15.37 -6.14
C GLY A 951 25.22 -16.29 -7.20
N ARG A 952 26.07 -16.90 -8.03
CA ARG A 952 25.62 -18.03 -8.87
C ARG A 952 25.59 -19.30 -8.02
N ALA A 953 24.49 -20.03 -8.06
CA ALA A 953 24.34 -21.28 -7.33
C ALA A 953 23.99 -22.43 -8.29
N THR A 954 24.56 -23.60 -8.03
CA THR A 954 24.05 -24.88 -8.57
C THR A 954 23.57 -25.70 -7.38
N ALA A 955 22.38 -26.27 -7.48
CA ALA A 955 21.77 -27.06 -6.42
C ALA A 955 21.07 -28.29 -7.00
N THR A 956 21.04 -29.35 -6.22
CA THR A 956 20.23 -30.54 -6.48
C THR A 956 18.99 -30.48 -5.60
N LEU A 957 17.82 -30.50 -6.23
CA LEU A 957 16.54 -30.73 -5.56
C LEU A 957 16.26 -32.24 -5.63
N GLU A 958 16.19 -32.89 -4.47
CA GLU A 958 15.79 -34.30 -4.36
C GLU A 958 14.33 -34.38 -3.93
N LEU A 959 13.51 -35.06 -4.72
CA LEU A 959 12.07 -35.16 -4.58
C LEU A 959 11.69 -36.36 -3.71
N GLY A 960 10.90 -36.11 -2.67
CA GLY A 960 10.40 -37.14 -1.76
C GLY A 960 9.19 -37.93 -2.27
N PHE A 961 8.90 -37.84 -3.57
CA PHE A 961 7.76 -38.45 -4.27
C PHE A 961 8.10 -38.66 -5.76
N PRO A 962 7.47 -39.63 -6.46
CA PRO A 962 7.71 -39.85 -7.87
C PRO A 962 7.04 -38.76 -8.72
N ALA A 963 7.83 -38.05 -9.53
CA ALA A 963 7.35 -37.08 -10.50
C ALA A 963 7.40 -37.69 -11.92
N ALA A 964 6.37 -37.42 -12.72
CA ALA A 964 6.29 -37.81 -14.12
C ALA A 964 6.80 -36.73 -15.07
N ASP A 965 6.78 -35.47 -14.65
CA ASP A 965 7.21 -34.33 -15.47
C ASP A 965 7.56 -33.11 -14.59
N CYS A 966 8.37 -32.20 -15.12
CA CYS A 966 8.79 -30.96 -14.49
C CYS A 966 8.72 -29.80 -15.48
N THR A 967 8.01 -28.73 -15.11
CA THR A 967 7.88 -27.52 -15.92
C THR A 967 8.26 -26.28 -15.11
N VAL A 968 9.03 -25.36 -15.71
CA VAL A 968 9.24 -24.02 -15.15
C VAL A 968 8.03 -23.16 -15.48
N THR A 969 7.48 -22.49 -14.47
CA THR A 969 6.25 -21.71 -14.60
C THR A 969 6.44 -20.26 -14.18
N ASP A 970 5.51 -19.41 -14.60
CA ASP A 970 5.34 -18.08 -14.04
C ASP A 970 4.71 -18.15 -12.64
N LEU A 971 4.44 -16.99 -12.02
CA LEU A 971 3.81 -16.96 -10.70
C LEU A 971 2.38 -17.52 -10.68
N LEU A 972 1.68 -17.50 -11.81
CA LEU A 972 0.32 -18.05 -11.98
C LEU A 972 0.33 -19.56 -12.26
N GLU A 973 1.50 -20.20 -12.26
CA GLU A 973 1.70 -21.64 -12.49
C GLU A 973 1.50 -22.06 -13.97
N ARG A 974 1.60 -21.09 -14.90
CA ARG A 974 1.49 -21.32 -16.35
C ARG A 974 2.84 -21.67 -16.96
N PRO A 975 2.90 -22.58 -17.95
CA PRO A 975 4.13 -22.88 -18.67
C PRO A 975 4.57 -21.68 -19.52
N GLY A 976 5.85 -21.64 -19.90
CA GLY A 976 6.39 -20.61 -20.80
C GLY A 976 7.08 -19.44 -20.11
N ALA A 977 7.32 -19.52 -18.80
CA ALA A 977 8.25 -18.63 -18.13
C ALA A 977 9.68 -18.77 -18.70
N GLU A 978 10.49 -17.72 -18.53
CA GLU A 978 11.88 -17.72 -18.98
C GLU A 978 12.68 -18.80 -18.23
N GLY A 979 13.31 -19.70 -18.98
CA GLY A 979 14.13 -20.78 -18.44
C GLY A 979 13.86 -22.13 -19.10
N GLN A 980 14.87 -23.00 -19.15
CA GLN A 980 14.68 -24.39 -19.55
C GLN A 980 14.33 -25.22 -18.32
N PRO A 981 13.34 -26.14 -18.40
CA PRO A 981 13.04 -27.02 -17.28
C PRO A 981 14.26 -27.87 -16.94
N PRO A 982 14.60 -28.03 -15.65
CA PRO A 982 15.66 -28.93 -15.25
C PRO A 982 15.28 -30.37 -15.63
N ALA A 983 16.26 -31.12 -16.16
CA ALA A 983 16.04 -32.53 -16.48
C ALA A 983 15.77 -33.33 -15.19
N LEU A 984 14.71 -34.13 -15.21
CA LEU A 984 14.37 -35.07 -14.14
C LEU A 984 15.20 -36.34 -14.32
N ASP A 985 16.15 -36.58 -13.42
CA ASP A 985 16.96 -37.78 -13.34
C ASP A 985 16.53 -38.61 -12.14
N GLY A 986 15.59 -39.55 -12.35
CA GLY A 986 14.93 -40.28 -11.28
C GLY A 986 14.10 -39.35 -10.40
N ASP A 987 14.55 -39.14 -9.17
CA ASP A 987 13.96 -38.24 -8.17
C ASP A 987 14.76 -36.93 -8.00
N ARG A 988 15.72 -36.64 -8.88
CA ARG A 988 16.63 -35.49 -8.76
C ARG A 988 16.45 -34.48 -9.89
N LEU A 989 16.55 -33.21 -9.52
CA LEU A 989 16.56 -32.06 -10.43
C LEU A 989 17.80 -31.21 -10.15
N THR A 990 18.62 -30.96 -11.16
CA THR A 990 19.74 -30.01 -11.04
C THR A 990 19.31 -28.64 -11.55
N VAL A 991 19.34 -27.63 -10.67
CA VAL A 991 19.02 -26.24 -11.01
C VAL A 991 20.27 -25.37 -10.98
N ARG A 992 20.29 -24.34 -11.82
CA ARG A 992 21.37 -23.35 -11.89
C ARG A 992 20.74 -21.97 -11.83
N LEU A 993 21.06 -21.22 -10.78
CA LEU A 993 20.50 -19.91 -10.53
C LEU A 993 21.56 -18.82 -10.68
N ARG A 994 21.14 -17.70 -11.26
CA ARG A 994 21.82 -16.41 -11.22
C ARG A 994 21.64 -15.77 -9.82
N PRO A 995 22.43 -14.73 -9.49
CA PRO A 995 22.23 -13.96 -8.26
C PRO A 995 20.77 -13.55 -8.07
N PHE A 996 20.20 -13.87 -6.92
CA PHE A 996 18.82 -13.52 -6.54
C PHE A 996 17.70 -14.02 -7.47
N GLU A 997 17.98 -15.01 -8.34
CA GLU A 997 16.98 -15.52 -9.28
C GLU A 997 15.87 -16.30 -8.57
N LEU A 998 14.63 -15.83 -8.71
CA LEU A 998 13.42 -16.54 -8.35
C LEU A 998 13.03 -17.57 -9.42
N THR A 999 12.67 -18.78 -9.01
CA THR A 999 12.19 -19.85 -9.90
C THR A 999 10.98 -20.56 -9.30
N THR A 1000 9.98 -20.86 -10.13
CA THR A 1000 8.84 -21.72 -9.79
C THR A 1000 8.84 -22.96 -10.68
N LEU A 1001 8.77 -24.13 -10.05
CA LEU A 1001 8.63 -25.42 -10.73
C LEU A 1001 7.26 -26.02 -10.42
N ARG A 1002 6.60 -26.56 -11.44
CA ARG A 1002 5.40 -27.39 -11.33
C ARG A 1002 5.76 -28.83 -11.68
N LEU A 1003 5.49 -29.75 -10.74
CA LEU A 1003 5.84 -31.16 -10.82
C LEU A 1003 4.57 -32.00 -10.90
N ARG A 1004 4.38 -32.64 -12.05
CA ARG A 1004 3.27 -33.59 -12.22
C ARG A 1004 3.61 -34.88 -11.50
N ARG A 1005 2.75 -35.33 -10.59
CA ARG A 1005 2.96 -36.59 -9.85
C ARG A 1005 2.75 -37.80 -10.76
N ALA A 1006 3.50 -38.88 -10.52
CA ALA A 1006 3.42 -40.12 -11.29
C ALA A 1006 2.26 -41.04 -10.89
#